data_AF-A0AAW4FN15-F1
#
_entry.id   AF-A0AAW4FN15-F1
#
_cell.length_a   1.000
_cell.length_b   1.000
_cell.length_c   1.000
_cell.angle_alpha   90.00
_cell.angle_beta   90.00
_cell.angle_gamma   90.00
#
_symmetry.space_group_name_H-M   'P 1'
#
loop_
_entity.id
_entity.type
_entity.pdbx_description
1 polymer ?
#
loop_
_entity_poly.entity_id
_entity_poly.type
_entity_poly.pdbx_seq_one_letter_code
_entity_poly.pdbx_strand_id
1 'polypeptide(L)'
;MDDAIAQQFFPAGTAEVGPSAPQASSDTASFQWDLIDRFPLLAKHQNYKPSSTRFAIVQELNCAFEANEVPRAPRDAGMINRKYLSDRLGVSIFTVRRYLDVIGDYESLLPYFAAPERGRFGSTPNRKNVLDDAARFVLEQFPSLEHHQRYPPGSTAFRLANLLNKSIFEEDVARSRKGRFNQTPIAEELGFSRSALTFYKEILADYNRCIGTWEDVFEARVPSMREWLHNHIAEGTLELRDGQVNRQQLFSDLGYPKTWSYDRYPTLRKFWDEADALVTQLGYQPAEIVQRLSLLSQKLSNDPPVGKDGFTINRIQLGRDLGWSAKTTTSMPYIAVILAAEQELRGRIEYDPLILVIEGKQYKFNALLSQGWNYPFLVDLRKSFQKFYRNRKMATPAFYAIRDVLAHISSSSSDAARALREAIQNRVPLRYLEAEWSRIGLEYRDLIRLRYRTTTTANKVLGTTNSLMRRLGTDGVFPPLMVKLRRLRVDNHGHLRSVAEVSAGRPSHSQNPHVDDYLRFATSMLSKAAAIRNVELTASEEGDFSAALRVELERREYKASENPAYVILTVIERRLEALKTEAMKIIDKARALLETGQELLEKTKSVLVDWRAKLELKGTEYQAFLEETFPIEDDRRDEGLGNLLRIVTNDFGRRLPVGRKDRGGVSFLTQRADGYGGTKLVQSYLLPSSDAVSACLTLYLLASGSNIGVGRTLDDDCLETSEEPNSTRITGFKARAKGKPIHTTLSDSSAAVRSMRWLDSATRVVRPSKGKWAKTFFICLNRNGLGELSDHIHRRRFKEMAERSPDLQGLGLTPNMLRPSILLRAALTQDGRTSLSRAIGQHSRIVNQGYTGKYPTRFLHDVTIRHFMHSMETVVVRNVEEIHEALGVSVEDFEARIEGVMATGLGVLCRDRQGRPGSEGTPCKSLDCWNDCPQLFIVAREKDMAILQIWQASLRAVEGEWMRDRPERWGEVWLPWLCFVDAVELKMRQNFSSVWRAATAMATSVMSNPNFQLMRLF
;
A
#
# COMPACT_ATOMS: atom_id res chain seq x y z
N MET A 1 -1.71 -47.01 -26.34
CA MET A 1 -2.17 -46.19 -25.21
C MET A 1 -2.29 -44.77 -25.72
N ASP A 2 -3.43 -44.20 -26.05
CA ASP A 2 -4.84 -44.62 -26.15
C ASP A 2 -5.49 -43.61 -27.10
N ASP A 3 -6.39 -44.05 -27.98
CA ASP A 3 -7.49 -43.24 -28.52
C ASP A 3 -8.44 -44.14 -29.34
N ALA A 4 -9.72 -44.15 -28.99
CA ALA A 4 -10.75 -45.01 -29.60
C ALA A 4 -11.92 -44.19 -30.18
N ILE A 5 -12.35 -44.64 -31.35
CA ILE A 5 -13.27 -44.01 -32.32
C ILE A 5 -14.65 -44.72 -32.33
N ALA A 6 -15.70 -43.90 -32.47
CA ALA A 6 -17.00 -44.01 -33.16
C ALA A 6 -17.81 -45.32 -33.39
N GLN A 7 -19.12 -45.18 -33.07
CA GLN A 7 -20.37 -45.43 -33.86
C GLN A 7 -20.96 -46.82 -34.26
N GLN A 8 -22.25 -46.96 -33.87
CA GLN A 8 -23.46 -47.49 -34.55
C GLN A 8 -23.75 -49.00 -34.74
N PHE A 9 -24.95 -49.44 -34.31
CA PHE A 9 -25.92 -50.28 -35.07
C PHE A 9 -27.37 -50.18 -34.50
N PHE A 10 -28.37 -50.14 -35.40
CA PHE A 10 -29.85 -50.17 -35.21
C PHE A 10 -30.42 -51.60 -35.45
N PRO A 11 -31.66 -51.94 -35.01
CA PRO A 11 -32.40 -53.08 -35.54
C PRO A 11 -33.57 -52.68 -36.48
N ALA A 12 -33.93 -53.64 -37.35
CA ALA A 12 -34.87 -53.53 -38.47
C ALA A 12 -36.35 -53.82 -38.12
N GLY A 13 -37.27 -53.30 -38.95
CA GLY A 13 -38.70 -53.63 -38.97
C GLY A 13 -39.31 -53.40 -40.36
N THR A 14 -40.18 -54.33 -40.79
CA THR A 14 -40.70 -54.61 -42.14
C THR A 14 -41.91 -53.76 -42.59
N ALA A 15 -42.17 -53.74 -43.91
CA ALA A 15 -43.14 -52.92 -44.64
C ALA A 15 -44.45 -53.66 -45.04
N GLU A 16 -45.54 -52.91 -45.26
CA GLU A 16 -46.80 -53.34 -45.91
C GLU A 16 -47.39 -52.28 -46.89
N VAL A 17 -48.36 -52.74 -47.69
CA VAL A 17 -48.84 -52.35 -49.04
C VAL A 17 -49.73 -51.08 -49.11
N GLY A 18 -49.75 -50.37 -50.25
CA GLY A 18 -50.61 -49.19 -50.53
C GLY A 18 -51.74 -49.42 -51.56
N PRO A 19 -52.77 -48.53 -51.65
CA PRO A 19 -53.97 -48.76 -52.48
C PRO A 19 -54.03 -47.98 -53.82
N SER A 20 -54.93 -48.45 -54.69
CA SER A 20 -55.20 -48.08 -56.10
C SER A 20 -56.16 -46.88 -56.31
N ALA A 21 -56.08 -46.20 -57.47
CA ALA A 21 -56.79 -44.95 -57.81
C ALA A 21 -58.16 -45.15 -58.55
N PRO A 22 -59.12 -44.21 -58.43
CA PRO A 22 -60.48 -44.32 -59.01
C PRO A 22 -60.65 -43.68 -60.41
N GLN A 23 -61.60 -44.20 -61.20
CA GLN A 23 -62.02 -43.74 -62.55
C GLN A 23 -63.07 -42.61 -62.49
N ALA A 24 -62.97 -41.61 -63.38
CA ALA A 24 -63.86 -40.42 -63.42
C ALA A 24 -65.11 -40.61 -64.31
N SER A 25 -66.27 -40.08 -63.87
CA SER A 25 -67.57 -40.09 -64.56
C SER A 25 -67.81 -38.86 -65.45
N SER A 26 -68.67 -38.98 -66.47
CA SER A 26 -68.90 -37.99 -67.54
C SER A 26 -69.47 -36.63 -67.11
N ASP A 27 -70.03 -36.49 -65.91
CA ASP A 27 -70.64 -35.23 -65.44
C ASP A 27 -69.61 -34.18 -64.99
N THR A 28 -68.41 -34.62 -64.61
CA THR A 28 -67.31 -33.72 -64.20
C THR A 28 -66.78 -32.86 -65.33
N ALA A 29 -66.98 -33.28 -66.59
CA ALA A 29 -66.55 -32.50 -67.75
C ALA A 29 -67.37 -31.21 -67.92
N SER A 30 -68.68 -31.22 -67.59
CA SER A 30 -69.57 -30.06 -67.77
C SER A 30 -69.23 -28.91 -66.82
N PHE A 31 -68.92 -29.19 -65.56
CA PHE A 31 -68.59 -28.17 -64.57
C PHE A 31 -67.19 -27.59 -64.76
N GLN A 32 -66.23 -28.42 -65.22
CA GLN A 32 -64.88 -27.96 -65.53
C GLN A 32 -64.88 -26.83 -66.56
N TRP A 33 -65.72 -26.89 -67.60
CA TRP A 33 -65.82 -25.81 -68.58
C TRP A 33 -66.46 -24.53 -68.01
N ASP A 34 -67.48 -24.61 -67.15
CA ASP A 34 -68.10 -23.42 -66.52
C ASP A 34 -67.14 -22.69 -65.56
N LEU A 35 -66.31 -23.43 -64.81
CA LEU A 35 -65.31 -22.82 -63.93
C LEU A 35 -64.18 -22.13 -64.73
N ILE A 36 -63.76 -22.71 -65.85
CA ILE A 36 -62.75 -22.12 -66.74
C ILE A 36 -63.31 -20.89 -67.47
N ASP A 37 -64.56 -20.94 -67.93
CA ASP A 37 -65.23 -19.83 -68.61
C ASP A 37 -65.38 -18.63 -67.67
N ARG A 38 -65.72 -18.88 -66.40
CA ARG A 38 -65.79 -17.84 -65.35
C ARG A 38 -64.42 -17.33 -64.93
N PHE A 39 -63.40 -18.20 -64.92
CA PHE A 39 -62.05 -17.87 -64.46
C PHE A 39 -60.98 -18.36 -65.44
N PRO A 40 -60.75 -17.62 -66.55
CA PRO A 40 -59.85 -18.05 -67.64
C PRO A 40 -58.41 -18.34 -67.21
N LEU A 41 -57.97 -17.74 -66.09
CA LEU A 41 -56.63 -17.98 -65.53
C LEU A 41 -56.40 -19.46 -65.15
N LEU A 42 -57.45 -20.21 -64.85
CA LEU A 42 -57.36 -21.64 -64.51
C LEU A 42 -57.18 -22.54 -65.74
N ALA A 43 -57.42 -22.05 -66.96
CA ALA A 43 -57.35 -22.85 -68.19
C ALA A 43 -55.99 -23.55 -68.36
N LYS A 44 -54.89 -22.86 -68.00
CA LYS A 44 -53.53 -23.40 -68.09
C LYS A 44 -53.27 -24.58 -67.15
N HIS A 45 -54.11 -24.80 -66.14
CA HIS A 45 -53.96 -25.89 -65.16
C HIS A 45 -54.76 -27.14 -65.49
N GLN A 46 -55.68 -27.09 -66.45
CA GLN A 46 -56.62 -28.20 -66.69
C GLN A 46 -56.02 -29.34 -67.53
N ASN A 47 -54.92 -29.07 -68.23
CA ASN A 47 -54.31 -30.00 -69.19
C ASN A 47 -53.06 -30.72 -68.66
N TYR A 48 -52.92 -30.88 -67.34
CA TYR A 48 -51.81 -31.66 -66.79
C TYR A 48 -51.99 -33.17 -67.05
N LYS A 49 -50.87 -33.90 -67.16
CA LYS A 49 -50.89 -35.36 -67.37
C LYS A 49 -51.72 -36.03 -66.26
N PRO A 50 -52.70 -36.91 -66.57
CA PRO A 50 -53.61 -37.49 -65.57
C PRO A 50 -52.93 -38.21 -64.40
N SER A 51 -51.74 -38.76 -64.62
CA SER A 51 -50.95 -39.43 -63.57
C SER A 51 -50.09 -38.49 -62.72
N SER A 52 -50.14 -37.17 -62.96
CA SER A 52 -49.32 -36.19 -62.23
C SER A 52 -49.99 -35.69 -60.96
N THR A 53 -49.20 -35.35 -59.95
CA THR A 53 -49.72 -34.74 -58.72
C THR A 53 -50.37 -33.39 -58.98
N ARG A 54 -49.93 -32.62 -59.99
CA ARG A 54 -50.60 -31.38 -60.41
C ARG A 54 -52.03 -31.64 -60.87
N PHE A 55 -52.25 -32.66 -61.70
CA PHE A 55 -53.59 -33.05 -62.14
C PHE A 55 -54.48 -33.44 -60.95
N ALA A 56 -53.96 -34.23 -60.01
CA ALA A 56 -54.70 -34.63 -58.82
C ALA A 56 -55.08 -33.44 -57.92
N ILE A 57 -54.18 -32.46 -57.76
CA ILE A 57 -54.46 -31.22 -57.02
C ILE A 57 -55.55 -30.40 -57.73
N VAL A 58 -55.44 -30.22 -59.05
CA VAL A 58 -56.43 -29.48 -59.84
C VAL A 58 -57.82 -30.12 -59.75
N GLN A 59 -57.91 -31.46 -59.82
CA GLN A 59 -59.17 -32.18 -59.69
C GLN A 59 -59.83 -31.99 -58.32
N GLU A 60 -59.08 -32.18 -57.23
CA GLU A 60 -59.63 -31.97 -55.88
C GLU A 60 -60.07 -30.51 -55.66
N LEU A 61 -59.32 -29.55 -56.20
CA LEU A 61 -59.69 -28.13 -56.12
C LEU A 61 -60.94 -27.82 -56.95
N ASN A 62 -61.05 -28.34 -58.17
CA ASN A 62 -62.28 -28.19 -58.97
C ASN A 62 -63.50 -28.72 -58.21
N CYS A 63 -63.41 -29.93 -57.63
CA CYS A 63 -64.49 -30.50 -56.83
C CYS A 63 -64.84 -29.66 -55.59
N ALA A 64 -63.84 -29.12 -54.89
CA ALA A 64 -64.07 -28.29 -53.71
C ALA A 64 -64.75 -26.94 -54.05
N PHE A 65 -64.39 -26.35 -55.19
CA PHE A 65 -65.01 -25.12 -55.68
C PHE A 65 -66.42 -25.37 -56.23
N GLU A 66 -66.67 -26.53 -56.85
CA GLU A 66 -68.01 -26.97 -57.27
C GLU A 66 -68.98 -27.11 -56.10
N ALA A 67 -68.52 -27.72 -55.01
CA ALA A 67 -69.32 -27.90 -53.81
C ALA A 67 -69.51 -26.61 -52.99
N ASN A 68 -68.83 -25.50 -53.34
CA ASN A 68 -68.70 -24.31 -52.49
C ASN A 68 -68.16 -24.63 -51.08
N GLU A 69 -67.34 -25.68 -50.97
CA GLU A 69 -66.76 -26.18 -49.71
C GLU A 69 -65.24 -26.03 -49.70
N VAL A 70 -64.73 -24.92 -50.24
CA VAL A 70 -63.29 -24.73 -50.39
C VAL A 70 -62.60 -24.77 -49.02
N PRO A 71 -61.68 -25.72 -48.79
CA PRO A 71 -61.07 -25.93 -47.48
C PRO A 71 -60.11 -24.77 -47.22
N ARG A 72 -60.53 -23.76 -46.47
CA ARG A 72 -59.69 -22.59 -46.14
C ARG A 72 -58.72 -22.89 -44.99
N ALA A 73 -57.56 -22.25 -44.99
CA ALA A 73 -56.56 -22.41 -43.96
C ALA A 73 -57.08 -21.80 -42.64
N PRO A 74 -56.88 -22.46 -41.47
CA PRO A 74 -57.47 -22.01 -40.20
C PRO A 74 -57.00 -20.63 -39.73
N ARG A 75 -55.87 -20.15 -40.23
CA ARG A 75 -55.25 -18.87 -39.85
C ARG A 75 -55.39 -17.78 -40.90
N ASP A 76 -55.76 -18.15 -42.13
CA ASP A 76 -55.89 -17.23 -43.23
C ASP A 76 -56.99 -17.72 -44.17
N ALA A 77 -58.14 -17.04 -44.12
CA ALA A 77 -59.30 -17.38 -44.95
C ALA A 77 -59.05 -17.09 -46.44
N GLY A 78 -58.03 -16.28 -46.78
CA GLY A 78 -57.58 -16.06 -48.14
C GLY A 78 -56.66 -17.16 -48.68
N MET A 79 -56.47 -18.23 -47.92
CA MET A 79 -55.60 -19.33 -48.29
C MET A 79 -56.32 -20.69 -48.25
N ILE A 80 -55.94 -21.61 -49.15
CA ILE A 80 -56.42 -23.00 -49.16
C ILE A 80 -55.66 -23.83 -48.10
N ASN A 81 -56.31 -24.77 -47.43
CA ASN A 81 -55.68 -25.59 -46.40
C ASN A 81 -54.78 -26.66 -47.05
N ARG A 82 -53.46 -26.42 -47.01
CA ARG A 82 -52.47 -27.34 -47.58
C ARG A 82 -52.46 -28.70 -46.90
N LYS A 83 -52.75 -28.74 -45.59
CA LYS A 83 -52.81 -29.99 -44.85
C LYS A 83 -54.00 -30.82 -45.31
N TYR A 84 -55.15 -30.18 -45.53
CA TYR A 84 -56.30 -30.87 -46.11
C TYR A 84 -55.95 -31.50 -47.47
N LEU A 85 -55.32 -30.75 -48.39
CA LEU A 85 -54.93 -31.29 -49.70
C LEU A 85 -53.91 -32.45 -49.57
N SER A 86 -52.96 -32.32 -48.65
CA SER A 86 -51.97 -33.36 -48.35
C SER A 86 -52.64 -34.65 -47.88
N ASP A 87 -53.54 -34.54 -46.88
CA ASP A 87 -54.24 -35.67 -46.29
C ASP A 87 -55.19 -36.32 -47.31
N ARG A 88 -55.88 -35.52 -48.12
CA ARG A 88 -56.87 -35.99 -49.10
C ARG A 88 -56.24 -36.70 -50.30
N LEU A 89 -55.10 -36.20 -50.76
CA LEU A 89 -54.40 -36.76 -51.93
C LEU A 89 -53.37 -37.84 -51.56
N GLY A 90 -53.15 -38.09 -50.25
CA GLY A 90 -52.14 -39.05 -49.79
C GLY A 90 -50.70 -38.65 -50.16
N VAL A 91 -50.44 -37.35 -50.36
CA VAL A 91 -49.10 -36.83 -50.71
C VAL A 91 -48.55 -35.98 -49.57
N SER A 92 -47.23 -35.85 -49.48
CA SER A 92 -46.62 -35.01 -48.45
C SER A 92 -46.99 -33.54 -48.61
N ILE A 93 -47.08 -32.80 -47.50
CA ILE A 93 -47.36 -31.36 -47.53
C ILE A 93 -46.29 -30.56 -48.29
N PHE A 94 -45.04 -31.06 -48.32
CA PHE A 94 -43.96 -30.49 -49.13
C PHE A 94 -44.21 -30.68 -50.62
N THR A 95 -44.78 -31.81 -51.03
CA THR A 95 -45.19 -32.06 -52.41
C THR A 95 -46.28 -31.08 -52.83
N VAL A 96 -47.30 -30.85 -51.98
CA VAL A 96 -48.35 -29.84 -52.23
C VAL A 96 -47.73 -28.44 -52.39
N ARG A 97 -46.77 -28.09 -51.53
CA ARG A 97 -46.06 -26.79 -51.58
C ARG A 97 -45.13 -26.61 -52.79
N ARG A 98 -44.83 -27.65 -53.58
CA ARG A 98 -44.09 -27.48 -54.84
C ARG A 98 -44.97 -26.96 -55.98
N TYR A 99 -46.29 -27.00 -55.81
CA TYR A 99 -47.27 -26.59 -56.82
C TYR A 99 -48.03 -25.34 -56.39
N LEU A 100 -47.31 -24.36 -55.83
CA LEU A 100 -47.87 -23.07 -55.42
C LEU A 100 -48.35 -22.24 -56.60
N ASP A 101 -47.84 -22.50 -57.80
CA ASP A 101 -48.36 -21.93 -59.04
C ASP A 101 -49.84 -22.31 -59.25
N VAL A 102 -50.18 -23.60 -59.09
CA VAL A 102 -51.56 -24.08 -59.20
C VAL A 102 -52.39 -23.55 -58.03
N ILE A 103 -51.90 -23.73 -56.80
CA ILE A 103 -52.67 -23.39 -55.60
C ILE A 103 -52.92 -21.88 -55.51
N GLY A 104 -51.92 -21.05 -55.84
CA GLY A 104 -52.04 -19.60 -55.81
C GLY A 104 -53.11 -19.07 -56.78
N ASP A 105 -53.24 -19.70 -57.95
CA ASP A 105 -54.25 -19.32 -58.93
C ASP A 105 -55.66 -19.69 -58.46
N TYR A 106 -55.86 -20.84 -57.80
CA TYR A 106 -57.14 -21.15 -57.13
C TYR A 106 -57.39 -20.26 -55.91
N GLU A 107 -56.36 -19.88 -55.17
CA GLU A 107 -56.50 -18.97 -54.03
C GLU A 107 -56.97 -17.58 -54.43
N SER A 108 -56.57 -17.10 -55.61
CA SER A 108 -57.06 -15.84 -56.16
C SER A 108 -58.58 -15.82 -56.34
N LEU A 109 -59.22 -17.00 -56.41
CA LEU A 109 -60.67 -17.14 -56.54
C LEU A 109 -61.42 -17.14 -55.21
N LEU A 110 -60.73 -17.35 -54.08
CA LEU A 110 -61.35 -17.43 -52.76
C LEU A 110 -62.22 -16.22 -52.35
N PRO A 111 -61.93 -14.96 -52.76
CA PRO A 111 -62.80 -13.83 -52.47
C PRO A 111 -64.20 -13.94 -53.11
N TYR A 112 -64.37 -14.73 -54.16
CA TYR A 112 -65.64 -14.89 -54.88
C TYR A 112 -66.57 -15.95 -54.28
N PHE A 113 -66.12 -16.67 -53.24
CA PHE A 113 -66.89 -17.73 -52.56
C PHE A 113 -67.10 -17.36 -51.08
N ALA A 114 -68.31 -17.52 -50.55
CA ALA A 114 -68.61 -17.19 -49.15
C ALA A 114 -67.96 -18.18 -48.18
N ALA A 115 -67.42 -17.71 -47.05
CA ALA A 115 -66.91 -18.58 -45.99
C ALA A 115 -68.08 -19.17 -45.17
N PRO A 116 -68.12 -20.49 -44.87
CA PRO A 116 -69.20 -21.07 -44.08
C PRO A 116 -69.16 -20.55 -42.63
N GLU A 117 -70.29 -20.06 -42.11
CA GLU A 117 -70.44 -19.66 -40.71
C GLU A 117 -70.24 -20.89 -39.79
N ARG A 118 -69.10 -20.94 -39.09
CA ARG A 118 -68.84 -21.97 -38.07
C ARG A 118 -68.88 -21.33 -36.69
N GLY A 119 -69.79 -21.80 -35.82
CA GLY A 119 -69.79 -21.44 -34.40
C GLY A 119 -68.51 -21.91 -33.69
N ARG A 120 -68.18 -21.29 -32.55
CA ARG A 120 -66.99 -21.64 -31.76
C ARG A 120 -67.02 -23.13 -31.39
N PHE A 121 -65.88 -23.81 -31.53
CA PHE A 121 -65.74 -25.27 -31.37
C PHE A 121 -66.53 -26.12 -32.38
N GLY A 122 -66.97 -25.55 -33.51
CA GLY A 122 -67.66 -26.27 -34.57
C GLY A 122 -69.13 -26.54 -34.29
N SER A 123 -69.76 -25.82 -33.35
CA SER A 123 -71.20 -25.88 -33.13
C SER A 123 -71.94 -25.37 -34.37
N THR A 124 -72.80 -26.20 -34.95
CA THR A 124 -73.67 -25.80 -36.06
C THR A 124 -75.11 -25.65 -35.54
N PRO A 125 -75.74 -24.45 -35.69
CA PRO A 125 -77.05 -24.18 -35.11
C PRO A 125 -78.16 -25.16 -35.55
N ASN A 126 -78.04 -25.71 -36.76
CA ASN A 126 -79.07 -26.52 -37.41
C ASN A 126 -78.91 -28.04 -37.24
N ARG A 127 -77.94 -28.50 -36.44
CA ARG A 127 -77.70 -29.94 -36.25
C ARG A 127 -78.57 -30.49 -35.12
N LYS A 128 -79.63 -31.23 -35.46
CA LYS A 128 -80.44 -32.01 -34.50
C LYS A 128 -79.64 -33.23 -34.04
N ASN A 129 -78.84 -33.09 -33.00
CA ASN A 129 -78.21 -34.23 -32.33
C ASN A 129 -79.26 -34.93 -31.43
N VAL A 130 -79.18 -36.26 -31.32
CA VAL A 130 -79.97 -37.02 -30.34
C VAL A 130 -79.42 -36.74 -28.94
N LEU A 131 -80.24 -36.17 -28.05
CA LEU A 131 -79.85 -35.85 -26.67
C LEU A 131 -80.00 -37.08 -25.76
N ASP A 132 -78.94 -37.41 -25.02
CA ASP A 132 -78.98 -38.44 -23.98
C ASP A 132 -79.77 -37.97 -22.73
N ASP A 133 -80.05 -38.89 -21.81
CA ASP A 133 -80.91 -38.63 -20.64
C ASP A 133 -80.29 -37.58 -19.70
N ALA A 134 -78.95 -37.59 -19.55
CA ALA A 134 -78.23 -36.63 -18.73
C ALA A 134 -78.29 -35.21 -19.32
N ALA A 135 -78.12 -35.08 -20.64
CA ALA A 135 -78.28 -33.79 -21.32
C ALA A 135 -79.73 -33.28 -21.25
N ARG A 136 -80.73 -34.17 -21.37
CA ARG A 136 -82.14 -33.79 -21.18
C ARG A 136 -82.42 -33.27 -19.76
N PHE A 137 -81.96 -33.99 -18.74
CA PHE A 137 -82.09 -33.56 -17.35
C PHE A 137 -81.43 -32.20 -17.08
N VAL A 138 -80.20 -32.01 -17.57
CA VAL A 138 -79.49 -30.73 -17.40
C VAL A 138 -80.18 -29.58 -18.11
N LEU A 139 -80.78 -29.81 -19.29
CA LEU A 139 -81.52 -28.76 -20.00
C LEU A 139 -82.87 -28.42 -19.36
N GLU A 140 -83.54 -29.38 -18.74
CA GLU A 140 -84.74 -29.11 -17.94
C GLU A 140 -84.42 -28.20 -16.75
N GLN A 141 -83.30 -28.46 -16.07
CA GLN A 141 -82.87 -27.67 -14.91
C GLN A 141 -82.19 -26.34 -15.29
N PHE A 142 -81.44 -26.34 -16.40
CA PHE A 142 -80.59 -25.22 -16.83
C PHE A 142 -80.72 -24.98 -18.34
N PRO A 143 -81.83 -24.37 -18.81
CA PRO A 143 -82.08 -24.14 -20.24
C PRO A 143 -80.99 -23.32 -20.94
N SER A 144 -80.27 -22.47 -20.19
CA SER A 144 -79.17 -21.66 -20.71
C SER A 144 -77.95 -22.47 -21.19
N LEU A 145 -77.90 -23.79 -20.95
CA LEU A 145 -76.81 -24.67 -21.40
C LEU A 145 -77.12 -25.38 -22.74
N GLU A 146 -78.22 -25.02 -23.42
CA GLU A 146 -78.66 -25.64 -24.68
C GLU A 146 -77.60 -25.59 -25.78
N HIS A 147 -76.90 -24.47 -25.93
CA HIS A 147 -75.87 -24.32 -26.97
C HIS A 147 -74.68 -25.25 -26.75
N HIS A 148 -74.42 -25.70 -25.52
CA HIS A 148 -73.36 -26.67 -25.23
C HIS A 148 -73.74 -28.11 -25.60
N GLN A 149 -75.01 -28.40 -25.88
CA GLN A 149 -75.44 -29.74 -26.30
C GLN A 149 -75.38 -29.96 -27.81
N ARG A 150 -75.02 -28.92 -28.57
CA ARG A 150 -75.00 -28.92 -30.05
C ARG A 150 -73.61 -29.07 -30.65
N TYR A 151 -72.63 -29.53 -29.87
CA TYR A 151 -71.28 -29.79 -30.39
C TYR A 151 -71.24 -31.04 -31.30
N PRO A 152 -70.33 -31.11 -32.29
CA PRO A 152 -70.19 -32.30 -33.12
C PRO A 152 -69.88 -33.56 -32.29
N PRO A 153 -70.55 -34.70 -32.54
CA PRO A 153 -70.23 -35.96 -31.88
C PRO A 153 -68.74 -36.31 -32.04
N GLY A 154 -68.11 -36.72 -30.93
CA GLY A 154 -66.67 -37.01 -30.90
C GLY A 154 -65.76 -35.79 -30.71
N SER A 155 -66.28 -34.56 -30.80
CA SER A 155 -65.48 -33.37 -30.46
C SER A 155 -65.15 -33.33 -28.96
N THR A 156 -64.03 -32.70 -28.62
CA THR A 156 -63.63 -32.51 -27.23
C THR A 156 -64.63 -31.69 -26.42
N ALA A 157 -65.24 -30.68 -27.04
CA ALA A 157 -66.27 -29.87 -26.42
C ALA A 157 -67.54 -30.70 -26.10
N PHE A 158 -67.92 -31.61 -27.02
CA PHE A 158 -69.01 -32.56 -26.79
C PHE A 158 -68.71 -33.50 -25.62
N ARG A 159 -67.50 -34.09 -25.58
CA ARG A 159 -67.08 -34.99 -24.48
C ARG A 159 -67.06 -34.27 -23.13
N LEU A 160 -66.59 -33.02 -23.08
CA LEU A 160 -66.57 -32.22 -21.86
C LEU A 160 -67.98 -31.85 -21.38
N ALA A 161 -68.87 -31.42 -22.29
CA ALA A 161 -70.25 -31.11 -21.93
C ALA A 161 -70.99 -32.36 -21.41
N ASN A 162 -70.82 -33.52 -22.06
CA ASN A 162 -71.41 -34.77 -21.59
C ASN A 162 -70.88 -35.22 -20.23
N LEU A 163 -69.57 -35.07 -19.99
CA LEU A 163 -68.99 -35.39 -18.69
C LEU A 163 -69.59 -34.51 -17.58
N LEU A 164 -69.69 -33.20 -17.83
CA LEU A 164 -70.30 -32.26 -16.88
C LEU A 164 -71.79 -32.55 -16.67
N ASN A 165 -72.53 -32.91 -17.72
CA ASN A 165 -73.93 -33.29 -17.60
C ASN A 165 -74.10 -34.52 -16.72
N LYS A 166 -73.25 -35.53 -16.94
CA LYS A 166 -73.26 -36.77 -16.17
C LYS A 166 -72.97 -36.50 -14.68
N SER A 167 -71.95 -35.69 -14.37
CA SER A 167 -71.64 -35.33 -12.99
C SER A 167 -72.78 -34.57 -12.29
N ILE A 168 -73.54 -33.76 -13.02
CA ILE A 168 -74.73 -33.09 -12.46
C ILE A 168 -75.87 -34.08 -12.24
N PHE A 169 -76.11 -34.94 -13.23
CA PHE A 169 -77.16 -35.95 -13.20
C PHE A 169 -76.98 -36.97 -12.07
N GLU A 170 -75.74 -37.37 -11.80
CA GLU A 170 -75.39 -38.34 -10.75
C GLU A 170 -75.19 -37.69 -9.37
N GLU A 171 -75.35 -36.37 -9.26
CA GLU A 171 -75.05 -35.54 -8.06
C GLU A 171 -73.59 -35.64 -7.54
N ASP A 172 -72.72 -36.39 -8.21
CA ASP A 172 -71.30 -36.57 -7.86
C ASP A 172 -70.40 -35.47 -8.47
N VAL A 173 -70.68 -34.22 -8.10
CA VAL A 173 -69.92 -33.08 -8.60
C VAL A 173 -68.65 -32.88 -7.75
N ALA A 174 -67.52 -33.40 -8.23
CA ALA A 174 -66.22 -33.11 -7.62
C ALA A 174 -65.90 -31.61 -7.71
N ARG A 175 -65.93 -30.90 -6.56
CA ARG A 175 -65.69 -29.44 -6.48
C ARG A 175 -64.30 -29.09 -5.96
N SER A 176 -63.78 -27.98 -6.45
CA SER A 176 -62.59 -27.32 -5.94
C SER A 176 -62.90 -26.52 -4.66
N ARG A 177 -61.86 -26.13 -3.92
CA ARG A 177 -61.96 -25.26 -2.73
C ARG A 177 -62.67 -23.92 -2.95
N LYS A 178 -62.97 -23.53 -4.19
CA LYS A 178 -63.70 -22.30 -4.55
C LYS A 178 -65.16 -22.56 -4.94
N GLY A 179 -65.70 -23.75 -4.62
CA GLY A 179 -67.06 -24.15 -4.97
C GLY A 179 -67.31 -24.44 -6.46
N ARG A 180 -66.29 -24.27 -7.33
CA ARG A 180 -66.35 -24.56 -8.77
C ARG A 180 -65.99 -26.02 -9.07
N PHE A 181 -66.42 -26.57 -10.21
CA PHE A 181 -65.96 -27.88 -10.71
C PHE A 181 -64.44 -28.05 -10.59
N ASN A 182 -64.02 -29.17 -10.02
CA ASN A 182 -62.62 -29.54 -9.93
C ASN A 182 -62.12 -29.96 -11.31
N GLN A 183 -61.27 -29.12 -11.90
CA GLN A 183 -60.74 -29.33 -13.24
C GLN A 183 -59.74 -30.48 -13.33
N THR A 184 -59.19 -30.96 -12.20
CA THR A 184 -58.22 -32.07 -12.19
C THR A 184 -58.86 -33.40 -12.62
N PRO A 185 -59.89 -33.92 -11.93
CA PRO A 185 -60.53 -35.18 -12.34
C PRO A 185 -61.16 -35.08 -13.74
N ILE A 186 -61.73 -33.92 -14.09
CA ILE A 186 -62.25 -33.64 -15.44
C ILE A 186 -61.15 -33.75 -16.51
N ALA A 187 -59.95 -33.25 -16.23
CA ALA A 187 -58.83 -33.34 -17.16
C ALA A 187 -58.33 -34.80 -17.29
N GLU A 188 -58.24 -35.52 -16.17
CA GLU A 188 -57.82 -36.92 -16.14
C GLU A 188 -58.77 -37.81 -16.95
N GLU A 189 -60.08 -37.65 -16.77
CA GLU A 189 -61.10 -38.45 -17.46
C GLU A 189 -61.18 -38.15 -18.97
N LEU A 190 -60.85 -36.91 -19.37
CA LEU A 190 -60.75 -36.55 -20.78
C LEU A 190 -59.39 -36.93 -21.41
N GLY A 191 -58.42 -37.39 -20.61
CA GLY A 191 -57.07 -37.70 -21.07
C GLY A 191 -56.23 -36.46 -21.40
N PHE A 192 -56.48 -35.35 -20.70
CA PHE A 192 -55.83 -34.07 -20.95
C PHE A 192 -54.98 -33.58 -19.79
N SER A 193 -54.04 -32.68 -20.10
CA SER A 193 -53.44 -31.84 -19.09
C SER A 193 -54.45 -30.78 -18.61
N ARG A 194 -54.37 -30.41 -17.33
CA ARG A 194 -55.24 -29.37 -16.73
C ARG A 194 -55.20 -28.05 -17.50
N SER A 195 -54.06 -27.69 -18.11
CA SER A 195 -53.91 -26.47 -18.91
C SER A 195 -54.69 -26.53 -20.23
N ALA A 196 -54.91 -27.71 -20.81
CA ALA A 196 -55.71 -27.86 -22.03
C ALA A 196 -57.19 -27.49 -21.82
N LEU A 197 -57.71 -27.61 -20.60
CA LEU A 197 -59.08 -27.18 -20.28
C LEU A 197 -59.30 -25.66 -20.40
N THR A 198 -58.22 -24.87 -20.44
CA THR A 198 -58.31 -23.41 -20.63
C THR A 198 -58.93 -23.04 -21.98
N PHE A 199 -58.76 -23.89 -23.01
CA PHE A 199 -59.39 -23.70 -24.31
C PHE A 199 -60.92 -23.86 -24.26
N TYR A 200 -61.45 -24.51 -23.22
CA TYR A 200 -62.89 -24.74 -23.00
C TYR A 200 -63.43 -23.98 -21.78
N LYS A 201 -62.73 -22.90 -21.37
CA LYS A 201 -63.08 -22.12 -20.18
C LYS A 201 -64.52 -21.59 -20.18
N GLU A 202 -65.10 -21.35 -21.36
CA GLU A 202 -66.45 -20.83 -21.51
C GLU A 202 -67.48 -21.88 -21.13
N ILE A 203 -67.33 -23.13 -21.61
CA ILE A 203 -68.16 -24.27 -21.21
C ILE A 203 -68.12 -24.44 -19.69
N LEU A 204 -66.92 -24.48 -19.11
CA LEU A 204 -66.76 -24.61 -17.66
C LEU A 204 -67.35 -23.42 -16.88
N ALA A 205 -67.26 -22.20 -17.42
CA ALA A 205 -67.78 -21.01 -16.74
C ALA A 205 -69.31 -20.99 -16.72
N ASP A 206 -69.95 -21.36 -17.82
CA ASP A 206 -71.40 -21.38 -17.93
C ASP A 206 -72.00 -22.47 -17.03
N TYR A 207 -71.40 -23.67 -17.01
CA TYR A 207 -71.79 -24.72 -16.07
C TYR A 207 -71.56 -24.32 -14.60
N ASN A 208 -70.45 -23.65 -14.26
CA ASN A 208 -70.23 -23.17 -12.89
C ASN A 208 -71.22 -22.05 -12.47
N ARG A 209 -71.73 -21.26 -13.42
CA ARG A 209 -72.70 -20.20 -13.14
C ARG A 209 -74.07 -20.78 -12.77
N CYS A 210 -74.46 -21.88 -13.41
CA CYS A 210 -75.76 -22.51 -13.21
C CYS A 210 -75.94 -23.21 -11.85
N ILE A 211 -74.88 -23.78 -11.26
CA ILE A 211 -75.01 -24.67 -10.07
C ILE A 211 -74.71 -23.94 -8.73
N GLY A 212 -74.50 -22.62 -8.73
CA GLY A 212 -74.33 -21.79 -7.52
C GLY A 212 -73.09 -22.08 -6.64
N THR A 213 -72.76 -21.14 -5.74
CA THR A 213 -71.76 -21.27 -4.66
C THR A 213 -72.47 -21.42 -3.31
N TRP A 214 -72.24 -22.51 -2.57
CA TRP A 214 -72.76 -22.67 -1.20
C TRP A 214 -72.15 -21.63 -0.24
N GLU A 215 -72.93 -21.16 0.75
CA GLU A 215 -72.48 -20.29 1.84
C GLU A 215 -71.29 -20.94 2.58
N ASP A 216 -70.22 -20.16 2.75
CA ASP A 216 -68.89 -20.69 3.08
C ASP A 216 -68.77 -20.90 4.61
N VAL A 217 -68.47 -22.13 5.02
CA VAL A 217 -68.40 -22.69 6.40
C VAL A 217 -67.61 -21.81 7.41
N PHE A 218 -66.79 -20.89 6.91
CA PHE A 218 -65.92 -20.01 7.70
C PHE A 218 -66.61 -18.76 8.23
N GLU A 219 -67.54 -18.15 7.49
CA GLU A 219 -68.24 -16.94 7.98
C GLU A 219 -69.19 -17.26 9.14
N ALA A 220 -69.72 -18.49 9.19
CA ALA A 220 -70.55 -18.97 10.29
C ALA A 220 -69.81 -19.07 11.66
N ARG A 221 -68.47 -19.04 11.67
CA ARG A 221 -67.66 -19.20 12.90
C ARG A 221 -67.12 -17.89 13.50
N VAL A 222 -67.44 -16.73 12.90
CA VAL A 222 -67.01 -15.41 13.41
C VAL A 222 -67.41 -15.14 14.87
N PRO A 223 -68.60 -15.56 15.38
CA PRO A 223 -68.94 -15.38 16.80
C PRO A 223 -67.94 -16.05 17.76
N SER A 224 -67.53 -17.29 17.48
CA SER A 224 -66.55 -18.02 18.30
C SER A 224 -65.16 -17.36 18.28
N MET A 225 -64.80 -16.69 17.17
CA MET A 225 -63.55 -15.93 17.07
C MET A 225 -63.55 -14.68 17.97
N ARG A 226 -64.71 -14.03 18.13
CA ARG A 226 -64.86 -12.88 19.06
C ARG A 226 -64.71 -13.31 20.50
N GLU A 227 -65.34 -14.42 20.87
CA GLU A 227 -65.23 -14.99 22.22
C GLU A 227 -63.78 -15.36 22.55
N TRP A 228 -63.09 -16.04 21.62
CA TRP A 228 -61.66 -16.35 21.76
C TRP A 228 -60.81 -15.10 22.01
N LEU A 229 -61.03 -14.01 21.24
CA LEU A 229 -60.28 -12.77 21.36
C LEU A 229 -60.46 -12.13 22.74
N HIS A 230 -61.70 -12.04 23.23
CA HIS A 230 -61.98 -11.45 24.53
C HIS A 230 -61.34 -12.24 25.68
N ASN A 231 -61.39 -13.57 25.63
CA ASN A 231 -60.77 -14.42 26.64
C ASN A 231 -59.24 -14.22 26.67
N HIS A 232 -58.59 -14.20 25.52
CA HIS A 232 -57.13 -14.02 25.44
C HIS A 232 -56.67 -12.61 25.86
N ILE A 233 -57.51 -11.58 25.65
CA ILE A 233 -57.24 -10.23 26.17
C ILE A 233 -57.36 -10.23 27.69
N ALA A 234 -58.42 -10.82 28.25
CA ALA A 234 -58.66 -10.86 29.70
C ALA A 234 -57.57 -11.65 30.44
N GLU A 235 -57.09 -12.74 29.86
CA GLU A 235 -56.03 -13.59 30.41
C GLU A 235 -54.62 -13.03 30.17
N GLY A 236 -54.47 -12.02 29.31
CA GLY A 236 -53.16 -11.44 28.96
C GLY A 236 -52.29 -12.33 28.08
N THR A 237 -52.89 -13.33 27.42
CA THR A 237 -52.25 -14.36 26.59
C THR A 237 -52.34 -14.08 25.09
N LEU A 238 -53.10 -13.05 24.68
CA LEU A 238 -53.18 -12.66 23.28
C LEU A 238 -51.81 -12.21 22.77
N GLU A 239 -51.28 -12.89 21.76
CA GLU A 239 -50.06 -12.52 21.06
C GLU A 239 -50.33 -11.43 20.03
N LEU A 240 -49.42 -10.47 19.94
CA LEU A 240 -49.47 -9.42 18.93
C LEU A 240 -48.34 -9.58 17.91
N ARG A 241 -48.65 -9.29 16.65
CA ARG A 241 -47.69 -9.19 15.56
C ARG A 241 -47.85 -7.83 14.90
N ASP A 242 -46.79 -7.03 14.95
CA ASP A 242 -46.76 -5.66 14.38
C ASP A 242 -47.88 -4.75 14.92
N GLY A 243 -48.25 -4.90 16.19
CA GLY A 243 -49.31 -4.12 16.85
C GLY A 243 -50.73 -4.62 16.57
N GLN A 244 -50.86 -5.67 15.77
CA GLN A 244 -52.13 -6.32 15.42
C GLN A 244 -52.25 -7.68 16.10
N VAL A 245 -53.45 -8.24 16.14
CA VAL A 245 -53.68 -9.59 16.69
C VAL A 245 -52.90 -10.62 15.89
N ASN A 246 -52.20 -11.54 16.57
CA ASN A 246 -51.53 -12.64 15.91
C ASN A 246 -52.55 -13.65 15.36
N ARG A 247 -52.90 -13.48 14.08
CA ARG A 247 -53.85 -14.33 13.35
C ARG A 247 -53.46 -15.81 13.40
N GLN A 248 -52.17 -16.15 13.48
CA GLN A 248 -51.71 -17.54 13.56
C GLN A 248 -52.06 -18.21 14.89
N GLN A 249 -52.12 -17.45 15.99
CA GLN A 249 -52.52 -17.95 17.30
C GLN A 249 -53.98 -18.40 17.24
N LEU A 250 -54.87 -17.51 16.79
CA LEU A 250 -56.29 -17.83 16.57
C LEU A 250 -56.47 -19.06 15.68
N PHE A 251 -55.73 -19.13 14.57
CA PHE A 251 -55.82 -20.28 13.67
C PHE A 251 -55.33 -21.57 14.31
N SER A 252 -54.30 -21.52 15.15
CA SER A 252 -53.83 -22.70 15.90
C SER A 252 -54.89 -23.16 16.91
N ASP A 253 -55.43 -22.23 17.69
CA ASP A 253 -56.33 -22.54 18.82
C ASP A 253 -57.70 -23.03 18.35
N LEU A 254 -58.18 -22.52 17.22
CA LEU A 254 -59.46 -22.91 16.62
C LEU A 254 -59.32 -24.01 15.54
N GLY A 255 -58.13 -24.56 15.34
CA GLY A 255 -57.88 -25.69 14.43
C GLY A 255 -57.93 -25.36 12.93
N TYR A 256 -57.64 -24.12 12.53
CA TYR A 256 -57.58 -23.70 11.14
C TYR A 256 -56.20 -23.94 10.48
N PRO A 257 -56.14 -24.17 9.14
CA PRO A 257 -54.88 -24.30 8.41
C PRO A 257 -54.03 -23.01 8.46
N LYS A 258 -52.73 -23.14 8.75
CA LYS A 258 -51.78 -22.01 8.95
C LYS A 258 -51.58 -21.07 7.75
N THR A 259 -51.95 -21.48 6.54
CA THR A 259 -51.65 -20.75 5.27
C THR A 259 -52.93 -20.29 4.57
N TRP A 260 -53.81 -19.60 5.29
CA TRP A 260 -55.09 -19.16 4.77
C TRP A 260 -55.16 -17.65 4.55
N SER A 261 -55.78 -17.23 3.44
CA SER A 261 -55.97 -15.82 3.05
C SER A 261 -57.42 -15.44 3.34
N TYR A 262 -57.62 -14.69 4.42
CA TYR A 262 -58.91 -14.22 4.92
C TYR A 262 -59.45 -13.00 4.15
N ASP A 263 -58.63 -12.38 3.29
CA ASP A 263 -59.00 -11.20 2.48
C ASP A 263 -60.19 -11.43 1.55
N ARG A 264 -60.57 -12.70 1.34
CA ARG A 264 -61.66 -13.12 0.44
C ARG A 264 -63.02 -13.22 1.13
N TYR A 265 -63.07 -13.02 2.44
CA TYR A 265 -64.25 -13.15 3.29
C TYR A 265 -64.56 -11.81 3.96
N PRO A 266 -65.54 -11.03 3.44
CA PRO A 266 -65.82 -9.68 3.93
C PRO A 266 -66.14 -9.63 5.44
N THR A 267 -66.89 -10.60 5.94
CA THR A 267 -67.31 -10.64 7.35
C THR A 267 -66.14 -10.92 8.28
N LEU A 268 -65.27 -11.84 7.88
CA LEU A 268 -64.05 -12.17 8.63
C LEU A 268 -63.02 -11.03 8.61
N ARG A 269 -62.90 -10.33 7.47
CA ARG A 269 -62.05 -9.14 7.36
C ARG A 269 -62.50 -8.05 8.34
N LYS A 270 -63.80 -7.78 8.39
CA LYS A 270 -64.38 -6.82 9.34
C LYS A 270 -64.09 -7.20 10.79
N PHE A 271 -64.16 -8.49 11.14
CA PHE A 271 -63.75 -8.97 12.46
C PHE A 271 -62.28 -8.64 12.79
N TRP A 272 -61.35 -8.86 11.86
CA TRP A 272 -59.94 -8.54 12.10
C TRP A 272 -59.70 -7.05 12.27
N ASP A 273 -60.36 -6.21 11.48
CA ASP A 273 -60.26 -4.75 11.59
C ASP A 273 -60.76 -4.27 12.97
N GLU A 274 -61.86 -4.85 13.47
CA GLU A 274 -62.40 -4.57 14.80
C GLU A 274 -61.49 -5.08 15.92
N ALA A 275 -60.90 -6.28 15.75
CA ALA A 275 -60.00 -6.88 16.73
C ALA A 275 -58.70 -6.06 16.88
N ASP A 276 -58.11 -5.64 15.76
CA ASP A 276 -56.91 -4.80 15.75
C ASP A 276 -57.19 -3.41 16.33
N ALA A 277 -58.37 -2.83 16.04
CA ALA A 277 -58.80 -1.57 16.62
C ALA A 277 -58.99 -1.67 18.14
N LEU A 278 -59.59 -2.76 18.63
CA LEU A 278 -59.81 -3.01 20.06
C LEU A 278 -58.48 -3.10 20.82
N VAL A 279 -57.52 -3.88 20.31
CA VAL A 279 -56.17 -4.00 20.90
C VAL A 279 -55.48 -2.63 20.95
N THR A 280 -55.56 -1.86 19.86
CA THR A 280 -54.98 -0.51 19.78
C THR A 280 -55.62 0.43 20.80
N GLN A 281 -56.96 0.46 20.87
CA GLN A 281 -57.71 1.33 21.77
C GLN A 281 -57.43 1.02 23.25
N LEU A 282 -57.30 -0.26 23.60
CA LEU A 282 -56.97 -0.68 24.97
C LEU A 282 -55.50 -0.45 25.31
N GLY A 283 -54.65 -0.12 24.34
CA GLY A 283 -53.18 -0.10 24.54
C GLY A 283 -52.65 -1.45 25.01
N TYR A 284 -53.32 -2.54 24.63
CA TYR A 284 -53.07 -3.86 25.19
C TYR A 284 -51.65 -4.32 24.87
N GLN A 285 -50.96 -4.83 25.89
CA GLN A 285 -49.70 -5.52 25.74
C GLN A 285 -49.79 -6.90 26.42
N PRO A 286 -49.28 -7.96 25.77
CA PRO A 286 -49.22 -9.29 26.39
C PRO A 286 -48.50 -9.23 27.73
N ALA A 287 -48.97 -10.01 28.71
CA ALA A 287 -48.42 -9.99 30.08
C ALA A 287 -46.90 -10.26 30.10
N GLU A 288 -46.42 -11.15 29.24
CA GLU A 288 -45.00 -11.44 29.06
C GLU A 288 -44.20 -10.21 28.59
N ILE A 289 -44.75 -9.42 27.66
CA ILE A 289 -44.10 -8.20 27.16
C ILE A 289 -44.02 -7.15 28.28
N VAL A 290 -45.08 -6.99 29.08
CA VAL A 290 -45.10 -6.06 30.22
C VAL A 290 -44.04 -6.43 31.25
N GLN A 291 -43.93 -7.72 31.60
CA GLN A 291 -42.89 -8.21 32.52
C GLN A 291 -41.48 -7.97 31.96
N ARG A 292 -41.26 -8.28 30.68
CA ARG A 292 -39.97 -8.04 30.01
C ARG A 292 -39.62 -6.55 29.96
N LEU A 293 -40.57 -5.66 29.65
CA LEU A 293 -40.35 -4.22 29.66
C LEU A 293 -40.02 -3.68 31.06
N SER A 294 -40.63 -4.25 32.11
CA SER A 294 -40.29 -3.92 33.49
C SER A 294 -38.84 -4.31 33.81
N LEU A 295 -38.43 -5.54 33.48
CA LEU A 295 -37.04 -6.00 33.65
C LEU A 295 -36.04 -5.15 32.86
N LEU A 296 -36.37 -4.80 31.62
CA LEU A 296 -35.56 -3.91 30.78
C LEU A 296 -35.41 -2.54 31.43
N SER A 297 -36.51 -1.92 31.85
CA SER A 297 -36.51 -0.60 32.47
C SER A 297 -35.71 -0.58 33.77
N GLN A 298 -35.84 -1.62 34.60
CA GLN A 298 -35.05 -1.80 35.82
C GLN A 298 -33.55 -1.93 35.51
N LYS A 299 -33.17 -2.75 34.52
CA LYS A 299 -31.78 -2.93 34.12
C LYS A 299 -31.17 -1.62 33.59
N LEU A 300 -31.92 -0.89 32.75
CA LEU A 300 -31.49 0.39 32.19
C LEU A 300 -31.36 1.50 33.25
N SER A 301 -32.18 1.47 34.30
CA SER A 301 -32.10 2.44 35.39
C SER A 301 -30.92 2.18 36.33
N ASN A 302 -30.60 0.91 36.60
CA ASN A 302 -29.57 0.53 37.56
C ASN A 302 -28.16 0.49 36.95
N ASP A 303 -27.99 -0.21 35.83
CA ASP A 303 -26.68 -0.45 35.21
C ASP A 303 -26.84 -0.65 33.69
N PRO A 304 -27.05 0.44 32.93
CA PRO A 304 -27.21 0.34 31.49
C PRO A 304 -25.89 -0.05 30.84
N PRO A 305 -25.82 -1.13 30.05
CA PRO A 305 -24.59 -1.52 29.36
C PRO A 305 -24.32 -0.52 28.23
N VAL A 306 -23.40 0.41 28.44
CA VAL A 306 -23.10 1.48 27.47
C VAL A 306 -22.16 0.98 26.36
N GLY A 307 -22.43 1.42 25.12
CA GLY A 307 -21.61 1.19 23.95
C GLY A 307 -20.25 1.88 24.01
N LYS A 308 -19.36 1.54 23.07
CA LYS A 308 -17.99 2.09 23.00
C LYS A 308 -17.95 3.60 22.72
N ASP A 309 -19.01 4.13 22.11
CA ASP A 309 -19.17 5.56 21.88
C ASP A 309 -19.52 6.33 23.17
N GLY A 310 -20.02 5.62 24.18
CA GLY A 310 -20.50 6.18 25.44
C GLY A 310 -21.90 6.79 25.36
N PHE A 311 -22.53 6.84 24.18
CA PHE A 311 -23.81 7.53 23.93
C PHE A 311 -24.96 6.59 23.62
N THR A 312 -24.65 5.36 23.22
CA THR A 312 -25.66 4.34 22.89
C THR A 312 -25.61 3.20 23.90
N ILE A 313 -26.70 2.45 24.01
CA ILE A 313 -26.74 1.25 24.83
C ILE A 313 -26.26 0.09 23.97
N ASN A 314 -25.32 -0.70 24.48
CA ASN A 314 -24.82 -1.91 23.83
C ASN A 314 -25.90 -3.00 23.86
N ARG A 315 -26.71 -3.02 22.80
CA ARG A 315 -27.87 -3.92 22.64
C ARG A 315 -27.49 -5.40 22.71
N ILE A 316 -26.30 -5.78 22.26
CA ILE A 316 -25.82 -7.18 22.32
C ILE A 316 -25.56 -7.57 23.77
N GLN A 317 -24.87 -6.72 24.53
CA GLN A 317 -24.61 -7.00 25.94
C GLN A 317 -25.91 -6.96 26.75
N LEU A 318 -26.78 -5.98 26.49
CA LEU A 318 -28.10 -5.90 27.10
C LEU A 318 -28.94 -7.16 26.86
N GLY A 319 -28.91 -7.69 25.63
CA GLY A 319 -29.57 -8.95 25.30
C GLY A 319 -29.00 -10.11 26.12
N ARG A 320 -27.68 -10.23 26.23
CA ARG A 320 -27.04 -11.28 27.06
C ARG A 320 -27.43 -11.17 28.54
N ASP A 321 -27.39 -9.97 29.11
CA ASP A 321 -27.70 -9.74 30.52
C ASP A 321 -29.16 -10.10 30.86
N LEU A 322 -30.08 -9.92 29.90
CA LEU A 322 -31.50 -10.23 30.06
C LEU A 322 -31.89 -11.64 29.57
N GLY A 323 -30.95 -12.41 29.01
CA GLY A 323 -31.23 -13.70 28.39
C GLY A 323 -32.03 -13.61 27.08
N TRP A 324 -31.98 -12.46 26.39
CA TRP A 324 -32.73 -12.17 25.17
C TRP A 324 -31.86 -12.26 23.92
N SER A 325 -32.51 -12.57 22.79
CA SER A 325 -31.84 -12.49 21.49
C SER A 325 -31.55 -11.03 21.10
N ALA A 326 -30.50 -10.80 20.32
CA ALA A 326 -30.20 -9.46 19.80
C ALA A 326 -31.38 -8.87 19.00
N LYS A 327 -32.13 -9.72 18.28
CA LYS A 327 -33.31 -9.32 17.50
C LYS A 327 -34.42 -8.75 18.41
N THR A 328 -34.61 -9.33 19.59
CA THR A 328 -35.60 -8.88 20.59
C THR A 328 -35.31 -7.45 21.06
N THR A 329 -34.04 -7.11 21.33
CA THR A 329 -33.67 -5.75 21.76
C THR A 329 -33.83 -4.68 20.67
N THR A 330 -33.98 -5.10 19.42
CA THR A 330 -34.17 -4.20 18.27
C THR A 330 -35.62 -4.10 17.80
N SER A 331 -36.52 -4.93 18.32
CA SER A 331 -37.94 -4.88 17.96
C SER A 331 -38.72 -3.92 18.86
N MET A 332 -39.84 -3.42 18.34
CA MET A 332 -40.84 -2.80 19.19
C MET A 332 -41.44 -3.86 20.15
N PRO A 333 -41.82 -3.47 21.38
CA PRO A 333 -41.72 -2.14 21.99
C PRO A 333 -40.36 -1.82 22.66
N TYR A 334 -39.46 -2.80 22.80
CA TYR A 334 -38.21 -2.68 23.58
C TYR A 334 -37.27 -1.57 23.08
N ILE A 335 -37.19 -1.39 21.75
CA ILE A 335 -36.32 -0.37 21.16
C ILE A 335 -36.73 1.05 21.58
N ALA A 336 -38.02 1.33 21.79
CA ALA A 336 -38.48 2.64 22.21
C ALA A 336 -37.98 3.01 23.62
N VAL A 337 -38.02 2.05 24.56
CA VAL A 337 -37.49 2.23 25.92
C VAL A 337 -35.97 2.42 25.90
N ILE A 338 -35.26 1.65 25.08
CA ILE A 338 -33.81 1.79 24.91
C ILE A 338 -33.46 3.17 24.36
N LEU A 339 -34.16 3.66 23.33
CA LEU A 339 -33.90 4.99 22.77
C LEU A 339 -34.19 6.12 23.77
N ALA A 340 -35.25 6.00 24.57
CA ALA A 340 -35.53 6.94 25.65
C ALA A 340 -34.39 6.98 26.69
N ALA A 341 -33.88 5.80 27.10
CA ALA A 341 -32.74 5.71 28.00
C ALA A 341 -31.43 6.25 27.38
N GLU A 342 -31.19 6.04 26.08
CA GLU A 342 -30.07 6.65 25.36
C GLU A 342 -30.16 8.18 25.35
N GLN A 343 -31.37 8.74 25.20
CA GLN A 343 -31.60 10.19 25.27
C GLN A 343 -31.33 10.75 26.67
N GLU A 344 -31.77 10.05 27.72
CA GLU A 344 -31.47 10.43 29.10
C GLU A 344 -29.96 10.37 29.39
N LEU A 345 -29.29 9.31 28.92
CA LEU A 345 -27.84 9.15 29.03
C LEU A 345 -27.10 10.30 28.34
N ARG A 346 -27.53 10.71 27.14
CA ARG A 346 -26.97 11.89 26.45
C ARG A 346 -27.13 13.15 27.27
N GLY A 347 -28.32 13.38 27.83
CA GLY A 347 -28.57 14.51 28.73
C GLY A 347 -27.59 14.53 29.90
N ARG A 348 -27.47 13.42 30.65
CA ARG A 348 -26.53 13.32 31.79
C ARG A 348 -25.08 13.63 31.38
N ILE A 349 -24.66 13.19 30.19
CA ILE A 349 -23.30 13.40 29.67
C ILE A 349 -23.05 14.84 29.26
N GLU A 350 -24.04 15.52 28.68
CA GLU A 350 -23.93 16.93 28.29
C GLU A 350 -23.85 17.87 29.50
N TYR A 351 -24.53 17.52 30.60
CA TYR A 351 -24.51 18.29 31.84
C TYR A 351 -23.30 18.01 32.75
N ASP A 352 -22.56 16.90 32.57
CA ASP A 352 -21.38 16.60 33.39
C ASP A 352 -20.18 17.52 33.02
N PRO A 353 -19.73 18.40 33.93
CA PRO A 353 -18.66 19.35 33.65
C PRO A 353 -17.27 18.70 33.53
N LEU A 354 -17.12 17.42 33.86
CA LEU A 354 -15.90 16.63 33.69
C LEU A 354 -15.93 15.74 32.44
N ILE A 355 -17.05 15.67 31.73
CA ILE A 355 -17.10 15.00 30.43
C ILE A 355 -17.01 16.05 29.32
N LEU A 356 -16.21 15.74 28.30
CA LEU A 356 -16.12 16.56 27.10
C LEU A 356 -16.41 15.71 25.87
N VAL A 357 -17.25 16.23 24.98
CA VAL A 357 -17.59 15.61 23.71
C VAL A 357 -16.91 16.37 22.57
N ILE A 358 -16.07 15.70 21.79
CA ILE A 358 -15.46 16.24 20.56
C ILE A 358 -15.65 15.23 19.44
N GLU A 359 -16.27 15.66 18.34
CA GLU A 359 -16.51 14.82 17.14
C GLU A 359 -17.17 13.47 17.48
N GLY A 360 -18.17 13.47 18.36
CA GLY A 360 -18.90 12.26 18.77
C GLY A 360 -18.11 11.29 19.66
N LYS A 361 -16.95 11.70 20.20
CA LYS A 361 -16.17 10.92 21.18
C LYS A 361 -16.18 11.58 22.55
N GLN A 362 -16.30 10.77 23.58
CA GLN A 362 -16.28 11.21 24.98
C GLN A 362 -14.87 11.17 25.55
N TYR A 363 -14.53 12.23 26.27
CA TYR A 363 -13.29 12.40 27.02
C TYR A 363 -13.66 12.63 28.49
N LYS A 364 -13.62 11.54 29.28
CA LYS A 364 -14.08 11.52 30.68
C LYS A 364 -12.93 11.87 31.63
N PHE A 365 -12.94 13.06 32.21
CA PHE A 365 -11.94 13.45 33.22
C PHE A 365 -12.27 12.92 34.62
N ASN A 366 -13.48 12.39 34.84
CA ASN A 366 -13.94 11.85 36.14
C ASN A 366 -13.02 10.74 36.68
N ALA A 367 -12.42 9.93 35.81
CA ALA A 367 -11.48 8.86 36.19
C ALA A 367 -10.21 9.38 36.89
N LEU A 368 -9.95 10.69 36.84
CA LEU A 368 -8.83 11.32 37.55
C LEU A 368 -9.19 11.68 39.00
N LEU A 369 -10.49 11.76 39.35
CA LEU A 369 -10.92 11.97 40.73
C LEU A 369 -10.46 10.84 41.65
N SER A 370 -10.61 9.59 41.19
CA SER A 370 -10.12 8.41 41.92
C SER A 370 -8.59 8.33 42.00
N GLN A 371 -7.87 9.14 41.23
CA GLN A 371 -6.42 9.30 41.29
C GLN A 371 -5.98 10.46 42.21
N GLY A 372 -6.91 11.06 42.95
CA GLY A 372 -6.63 12.12 43.93
C GLY A 372 -6.57 13.54 43.36
N TRP A 373 -7.01 13.75 42.11
CA TRP A 373 -7.13 15.10 41.54
C TRP A 373 -8.43 15.76 42.00
N ASN A 374 -8.35 17.03 42.44
CA ASN A 374 -9.54 17.72 42.93
C ASN A 374 -10.47 18.15 41.77
N TYR A 375 -11.76 18.27 42.07
CA TYR A 375 -12.77 18.59 41.08
C TYR A 375 -12.55 19.95 40.38
N PRO A 376 -12.23 21.06 41.09
CA PRO A 376 -12.05 22.35 40.43
C PRO A 376 -10.91 22.36 39.40
N PHE A 377 -9.77 21.72 39.69
CA PHE A 377 -8.67 21.58 38.75
C PHE A 377 -9.08 20.84 37.48
N LEU A 378 -9.83 19.74 37.61
CA LEU A 378 -10.27 18.94 36.46
C LEU A 378 -11.25 19.71 35.56
N VAL A 379 -12.10 20.57 36.13
CA VAL A 379 -12.96 21.48 35.37
C VAL A 379 -12.11 22.46 34.55
N ASP A 380 -11.10 23.09 35.16
CA ASP A 380 -10.21 24.03 34.47
C ASP A 380 -9.39 23.34 33.38
N LEU A 381 -8.83 22.17 33.68
CA LEU A 381 -8.12 21.31 32.72
C LEU A 381 -9.01 20.94 31.52
N ARG A 382 -10.27 20.55 31.75
CA ARG A 382 -11.23 20.22 30.70
C ARG A 382 -11.56 21.43 29.84
N LYS A 383 -11.76 22.62 30.42
CA LYS A 383 -11.98 23.88 29.69
C LYS A 383 -10.78 24.22 28.81
N SER A 384 -9.56 24.16 29.35
CA SER A 384 -8.33 24.40 28.57
C SER A 384 -8.15 23.37 27.46
N PHE A 385 -8.43 22.09 27.74
CA PHE A 385 -8.37 21.04 26.73
C PHE A 385 -9.36 21.28 25.59
N GLN A 386 -10.62 21.63 25.89
CA GLN A 386 -11.62 22.00 24.90
C GLN A 386 -11.16 23.19 24.05
N LYS A 387 -10.65 24.26 24.67
CA LYS A 387 -10.13 25.45 23.99
C LYS A 387 -9.08 25.11 22.94
N PHE A 388 -8.17 24.17 23.22
CA PHE A 388 -7.09 23.83 22.31
C PHE A 388 -7.40 22.74 21.28
N TYR A 389 -8.36 21.85 21.56
CA TYR A 389 -8.59 20.62 20.79
C TYR A 389 -9.99 20.49 20.19
N ARG A 390 -10.86 21.51 20.28
CA ARG A 390 -12.25 21.52 19.79
C ARG A 390 -12.46 20.89 18.39
N ASN A 391 -11.56 21.13 17.43
CA ASN A 391 -11.68 20.67 16.03
C ASN A 391 -10.40 19.97 15.54
N ARG A 392 -9.70 19.23 16.41
CA ARG A 392 -8.39 18.64 16.05
C ARG A 392 -8.45 17.12 16.10
N LYS A 393 -8.03 16.47 15.01
CA LYS A 393 -7.70 15.03 14.93
C LYS A 393 -6.73 14.54 16.03
N MET A 394 -6.04 15.46 16.70
CA MET A 394 -5.09 15.19 17.79
C MET A 394 -5.71 15.20 19.20
N ALA A 395 -7.04 15.33 19.34
CA ALA A 395 -7.71 15.31 20.64
C ALA A 395 -7.50 13.96 21.36
N THR A 396 -7.76 12.82 20.71
CA THR A 396 -7.61 11.51 21.35
C THR A 396 -6.18 11.22 21.84
N PRO A 397 -5.12 11.38 21.03
CA PRO A 397 -3.76 11.20 21.52
C PRO A 397 -3.39 12.18 22.65
N ALA A 398 -3.88 13.43 22.59
CA ALA A 398 -3.61 14.42 23.61
C ALA A 398 -4.31 14.10 24.94
N PHE A 399 -5.56 13.61 24.90
CA PHE A 399 -6.30 13.20 26.10
C PHE A 399 -5.59 12.04 26.82
N TYR A 400 -5.19 11.00 26.09
CA TYR A 400 -4.42 9.91 26.68
C TYR A 400 -3.08 10.38 27.23
N ALA A 401 -2.40 11.32 26.55
CA ALA A 401 -1.16 11.90 27.07
C ALA A 401 -1.38 12.72 28.36
N ILE A 402 -2.48 13.48 28.50
CA ILE A 402 -2.84 14.15 29.77
C ILE A 402 -3.03 13.10 30.87
N ARG A 403 -3.87 12.10 30.60
CA ARG A 403 -4.23 11.09 31.59
C ARG A 403 -2.99 10.34 32.07
N ASP A 404 -2.08 10.00 31.16
CA ASP A 404 -0.85 9.30 31.48
C ASP A 404 0.11 10.16 32.31
N VAL A 405 0.23 11.46 32.00
CA VAL A 405 1.05 12.40 32.79
C VAL A 405 0.48 12.58 34.19
N LEU A 406 -0.83 12.81 34.31
CA LEU A 406 -1.50 12.98 35.60
C LEU A 406 -1.49 11.71 36.44
N ALA A 407 -1.63 10.53 35.80
CA ALA A 407 -1.50 9.24 36.45
C ALA A 407 -0.06 8.99 36.93
N HIS A 408 0.95 9.44 36.18
CA HIS A 408 2.33 9.38 36.62
C HIS A 408 2.57 10.29 37.83
N ILE A 409 2.06 11.53 37.80
CA ILE A 409 2.19 12.46 38.94
C ILE A 409 1.48 11.93 40.17
N SER A 410 0.31 11.29 40.03
CA SER A 410 -0.44 10.74 41.16
C SER A 410 0.21 9.50 41.76
N SER A 411 0.80 8.64 40.93
CA SER A 411 1.48 7.41 41.37
C SER A 411 2.95 7.58 41.74
N SER A 412 3.60 8.67 41.30
CA SER A 412 5.01 8.94 41.63
C SER A 412 5.17 9.28 43.11
N SER A 413 6.17 8.67 43.75
CA SER A 413 6.59 8.99 45.11
C SER A 413 7.56 10.17 45.19
N SER A 414 7.94 10.78 44.06
CA SER A 414 8.93 11.85 44.04
C SER A 414 8.43 13.11 44.75
N ASP A 415 9.32 13.78 45.49
CA ASP A 415 8.98 15.01 46.21
C ASP A 415 8.47 16.11 45.28
N ALA A 416 9.00 16.15 44.05
CA ALA A 416 8.53 17.07 43.00
C ALA A 416 7.07 16.79 42.62
N ALA A 417 6.68 15.53 42.42
CA ALA A 417 5.30 15.15 42.10
C ALA A 417 4.34 15.44 43.26
N ARG A 418 4.79 15.24 44.51
CA ARG A 418 4.02 15.58 45.71
C ARG A 418 3.81 17.09 45.84
N ALA A 419 4.88 17.87 45.75
CA ALA A 419 4.84 19.34 45.82
C ALA A 419 3.94 19.94 44.74
N LEU A 420 4.01 19.43 43.50
CA LEU A 420 3.12 19.89 42.43
C LEU A 420 1.65 19.58 42.72
N ARG A 421 1.36 18.37 43.23
CA ARG A 421 0.00 17.96 43.54
C ARG A 421 -0.60 18.80 44.67
N GLU A 422 0.14 19.00 45.75
CA GLU A 422 -0.24 19.85 46.87
C GLU A 422 -0.47 21.30 46.40
N ALA A 423 0.41 21.84 45.56
CA ALA A 423 0.26 23.18 45.02
C ALA A 423 -0.99 23.33 44.12
N ILE A 424 -1.27 22.35 43.26
CA ILE A 424 -2.50 22.34 42.44
C ILE A 424 -3.74 22.22 43.34
N GLN A 425 -3.68 21.35 44.36
CA GLN A 425 -4.79 21.15 45.30
C GLN A 425 -5.09 22.42 46.11
N ASN A 426 -4.04 23.11 46.56
CA ASN A 426 -4.12 24.34 47.35
C ASN A 426 -4.15 25.63 46.49
N ARG A 427 -4.23 25.51 45.16
CA ARG A 427 -4.24 26.63 44.20
C ARG A 427 -3.08 27.62 44.36
N VAL A 428 -1.91 27.12 44.72
CA VAL A 428 -0.67 27.91 44.81
C VAL A 428 -0.22 28.33 43.40
N PRO A 429 0.30 29.56 43.19
CA PRO A 429 0.80 29.99 41.90
C PRO A 429 1.87 29.04 41.31
N LEU A 430 1.53 28.39 40.19
CA LEU A 430 2.34 27.32 39.59
C LEU A 430 3.69 27.78 39.01
N ARG A 431 3.91 29.10 38.87
CA ARG A 431 5.17 29.68 38.37
C ARG A 431 6.38 29.37 39.25
N TYR A 432 6.17 29.06 40.54
CA TYR A 432 7.25 28.75 41.47
C TYR A 432 7.72 27.29 41.40
N LEU A 433 7.04 26.45 40.60
CA LEU A 433 7.28 25.00 40.53
C LEU A 433 7.90 24.56 39.21
N GLU A 434 8.61 25.46 38.53
CA GLU A 434 9.22 25.18 37.23
C GLU A 434 10.33 24.12 37.32
N ALA A 435 11.06 24.08 38.43
CA ALA A 435 12.11 23.10 38.68
C ALA A 435 11.52 21.70 38.90
N GLU A 436 10.51 21.60 39.76
CA GLU A 436 9.74 20.40 40.07
C GLU A 436 9.06 19.88 38.80
N TRP A 437 8.46 20.76 38.02
CA TRP A 437 7.82 20.40 36.75
C TRP A 437 8.81 19.87 35.72
N SER A 438 10.00 20.46 35.65
CA SER A 438 11.07 19.96 34.77
C SER A 438 11.56 18.58 35.21
N ARG A 439 11.66 18.34 36.52
CA ARG A 439 12.04 17.03 37.09
C ARG A 439 10.99 15.96 36.80
N ILE A 440 9.70 16.25 37.04
CA ILE A 440 8.58 15.36 36.67
C ILE A 440 8.60 15.06 35.17
N GLY A 441 8.92 16.05 34.34
CA GLY A 441 9.08 15.84 32.90
C GLY A 441 10.16 14.80 32.56
N LEU A 442 11.31 14.83 33.24
CA LEU A 442 12.37 13.84 33.07
C LEU A 442 11.94 12.45 33.56
N GLU A 443 11.32 12.38 34.74
CA GLU A 443 10.78 11.12 35.30
C GLU A 443 9.75 10.49 34.35
N TYR A 444 8.83 11.29 33.82
CA TYR A 444 7.84 10.85 32.85
C TYR A 444 8.49 10.37 31.55
N ARG A 445 9.54 11.06 31.07
CA ARG A 445 10.28 10.63 29.87
C ARG A 445 10.90 9.25 30.06
N ASP A 446 11.47 8.98 31.23
CA ASP A 446 12.08 7.70 31.52
C ASP A 446 11.03 6.59 31.67
N LEU A 447 9.87 6.89 32.26
CA LEU A 447 8.71 5.99 32.25
C LEU A 447 8.27 5.62 30.83
N ILE A 448 8.16 6.60 29.93
CA ILE A 448 7.77 6.37 28.53
C ILE A 448 8.82 5.54 27.79
N ARG A 449 10.12 5.70 28.11
CA ARG A 449 11.19 4.85 27.59
C ARG A 449 11.01 3.39 27.99
N LEU A 450 10.63 3.12 29.24
CA LEU A 450 10.44 1.76 29.75
C LEU A 450 9.13 1.13 29.26
N ARG A 451 8.06 1.93 29.09
CA ARG A 451 6.73 1.44 28.72
C ARG A 451 6.62 0.97 27.28
N TYR A 452 7.26 1.66 26.33
CA TYR A 452 7.10 1.39 24.91
C TYR A 452 8.30 0.63 24.33
N ARG A 453 8.02 -0.51 23.70
CA ARG A 453 9.05 -1.35 23.05
C ARG A 453 9.78 -0.63 21.91
N THR A 454 9.09 0.22 21.15
CA THR A 454 9.68 0.92 20.00
C THR A 454 9.90 2.39 20.29
N THR A 455 11.12 2.86 20.00
CA THR A 455 11.53 4.26 20.20
C THR A 455 10.67 5.24 19.38
N THR A 456 10.20 4.83 18.20
CA THR A 456 9.32 5.64 17.34
C THR A 456 8.00 5.95 18.02
N THR A 457 7.35 4.95 18.61
CA THR A 457 6.09 5.13 19.34
C THR A 457 6.31 5.99 20.58
N ALA A 458 7.37 5.70 21.36
CA ALA A 458 7.74 6.51 22.51
C ALA A 458 7.96 7.99 22.13
N ASN A 459 8.67 8.26 21.03
CA ASN A 459 8.91 9.62 20.53
C ASN A 459 7.64 10.31 20.03
N LYS A 460 6.68 9.56 19.46
CA LYS A 460 5.37 10.10 19.08
C LYS A 460 4.59 10.53 20.32
N VAL A 461 4.60 9.73 21.38
CA VAL A 461 3.97 10.07 22.67
C VAL A 461 4.64 11.30 23.29
N LEU A 462 5.98 11.32 23.41
CA LEU A 462 6.73 12.48 23.93
C LEU A 462 6.49 13.75 23.11
N GLY A 463 6.34 13.63 21.79
CA GLY A 463 5.99 14.74 20.90
C GLY A 463 4.59 15.31 21.20
N THR A 464 3.60 14.43 21.36
CA THR A 464 2.24 14.80 21.75
C THR A 464 2.22 15.45 23.12
N THR A 465 2.89 14.85 24.12
CA THR A 465 3.01 15.39 25.49
C THR A 465 3.67 16.78 25.51
N ASN A 466 4.76 17.00 24.76
CA ASN A 466 5.40 18.32 24.66
C ASN A 466 4.47 19.40 24.09
N SER A 467 3.65 19.06 23.10
CA SER A 467 2.67 19.99 22.50
C SER A 467 1.57 20.34 23.50
N LEU A 468 1.09 19.33 24.20
CA LEU A 468 0.07 19.42 25.23
C LEU A 468 0.53 20.26 26.43
N MET A 469 1.65 19.89 27.06
CA MET A 469 2.20 20.59 28.24
C MET A 469 2.45 22.06 27.94
N ARG A 470 2.94 22.39 26.73
CA ARG A 470 3.12 23.80 26.33
C ARG A 470 1.79 24.56 26.33
N ARG A 471 0.74 23.98 25.74
CA ARG A 471 -0.57 24.63 25.62
C ARG A 471 -1.23 24.83 26.98
N LEU A 472 -1.23 23.79 27.81
CA LEU A 472 -1.76 23.85 29.17
C LEU A 472 -0.93 24.77 30.07
N GLY A 473 0.38 24.86 29.85
CA GLY A 473 1.23 25.84 30.51
C GLY A 473 0.92 27.28 30.12
N THR A 474 0.59 27.54 28.85
CA THR A 474 0.15 28.87 28.40
C THR A 474 -1.19 29.29 29.02
N ASP A 475 -2.07 28.34 29.31
CA ASP A 475 -3.39 28.59 29.92
C ASP A 475 -3.35 28.57 31.46
N GLY A 476 -2.16 28.40 32.06
CA GLY A 476 -1.97 28.41 33.52
C GLY A 476 -2.39 27.14 34.25
N VAL A 477 -2.77 26.07 33.55
CA VAL A 477 -3.16 24.78 34.17
C VAL A 477 -1.94 24.01 34.67
N PHE A 478 -0.79 24.19 34.04
CA PHE A 478 0.50 23.65 34.48
C PHE A 478 1.58 24.76 34.50
N PRO A 479 2.70 24.55 35.20
CA PRO A 479 3.87 25.40 35.03
C PRO A 479 4.38 25.39 33.56
N PRO A 480 5.02 26.46 33.07
CA PRO A 480 5.60 26.48 31.74
C PRO A 480 6.77 25.49 31.66
N LEU A 481 6.82 24.70 30.58
CA LEU A 481 7.89 23.73 30.38
C LEU A 481 9.16 24.43 29.86
N MET A 482 10.14 24.64 30.75
CA MET A 482 11.42 25.30 30.42
C MET A 482 12.24 24.51 29.41
N VAL A 483 12.25 23.18 29.54
CA VAL A 483 12.98 22.28 28.63
C VAL A 483 12.02 21.24 28.06
N LYS A 484 11.90 21.20 26.73
CA LYS A 484 11.10 20.18 26.05
C LYS A 484 11.61 18.78 26.41
N LEU A 485 10.68 17.83 26.62
CA LEU A 485 11.00 16.42 26.80
C LEU A 485 11.81 15.94 25.60
N ARG A 486 13.09 15.60 25.84
CA ARG A 486 14.01 15.19 24.78
C ARG A 486 13.53 13.88 24.17
N ARG A 487 13.48 13.83 22.83
CA ARG A 487 13.23 12.57 22.12
C ARG A 487 14.26 11.50 22.52
N LEU A 488 13.81 10.28 22.64
CA LEU A 488 14.65 9.10 22.79
C LEU A 488 15.42 8.87 21.49
N ARG A 489 16.66 8.43 21.63
CA ARG A 489 17.53 8.11 20.50
C ARG A 489 16.95 6.89 19.78
N VAL A 490 16.49 7.07 18.55
CA VAL A 490 16.18 5.95 17.67
C VAL A 490 17.51 5.43 17.19
N ASP A 491 17.91 4.26 17.66
CA ASP A 491 19.01 3.53 17.04
C ASP A 491 18.46 3.02 15.71
N ASN A 492 18.60 3.84 14.66
CA ASN A 492 18.35 3.40 13.30
C ASN A 492 19.37 2.30 13.02
N HIS A 493 18.92 1.05 13.06
CA HIS A 493 19.68 -0.09 12.56
C HIS A 493 19.84 -0.06 11.03
N GLY A 494 19.13 0.85 10.34
CA GLY A 494 19.36 1.09 8.91
C GLY A 494 20.73 1.72 8.66
N HIS A 495 21.50 1.11 7.78
CA HIS A 495 22.76 1.66 7.29
C HIS A 495 22.55 3.08 6.75
N LEU A 496 23.45 4.01 7.10
CA LEU A 496 23.37 5.39 6.60
C LEU A 496 23.64 5.40 5.10
N ARG A 497 22.68 5.88 4.30
CA ARG A 497 22.80 5.98 2.84
C ARG A 497 24.03 6.80 2.42
N SER A 498 24.68 6.35 1.36
CA SER A 498 25.73 7.03 0.61
C SER A 498 25.11 7.83 -0.54
N VAL A 499 25.92 8.68 -1.18
CA VAL A 499 25.53 9.45 -2.35
C VAL A 499 25.28 8.57 -3.57
N ALA A 500 25.72 7.30 -3.59
CA ALA A 500 25.43 6.37 -4.68
C ALA A 500 24.08 5.66 -4.54
N GLU A 501 23.54 5.56 -3.32
CA GLU A 501 22.28 4.85 -3.03
C GLU A 501 21.04 5.75 -3.20
N VAL A 502 21.13 6.84 -3.96
CA VAL A 502 19.99 7.75 -4.22
C VAL A 502 19.70 7.86 -5.72
N SER A 503 18.41 7.90 -6.07
CA SER A 503 17.90 8.04 -7.43
C SER A 503 16.92 9.21 -7.53
N ALA A 504 16.88 9.88 -8.69
CA ALA A 504 15.92 10.94 -9.00
C ALA A 504 14.56 10.30 -9.35
N GLY A 505 13.86 9.78 -8.34
CA GLY A 505 12.54 9.13 -8.49
C GLY A 505 12.58 7.60 -8.48
N ARG A 506 11.39 7.00 -8.36
CA ARG A 506 11.21 5.55 -8.59
C ARG A 506 11.32 5.33 -10.10
N PRO A 507 12.17 4.39 -10.58
CA PRO A 507 12.26 4.11 -12.00
C PRO A 507 10.88 3.68 -12.51
N SER A 508 10.39 4.30 -13.60
CA SER A 508 9.34 3.67 -14.40
C SER A 508 9.97 2.42 -15.03
N HIS A 509 9.16 1.38 -15.26
CA HIS A 509 9.62 0.20 -16.01
C HIS A 509 10.13 0.64 -17.39
N SER A 510 11.45 0.64 -17.53
CA SER A 510 12.19 0.92 -18.78
C SER A 510 12.33 -0.38 -19.58
N GLN A 511 12.33 -0.28 -20.91
CA GLN A 511 12.36 -1.40 -21.86
C GLN A 511 13.78 -1.70 -22.39
N ASN A 512 14.86 -1.33 -21.68
CA ASN A 512 16.22 -1.62 -22.17
C ASN A 512 16.68 -3.04 -21.73
N PRO A 513 16.69 -4.05 -22.62
CA PRO A 513 16.91 -5.45 -22.24
C PRO A 513 18.31 -5.68 -21.68
N HIS A 514 19.32 -4.97 -22.18
CA HIS A 514 20.71 -5.12 -21.74
C HIS A 514 20.93 -4.66 -20.29
N VAL A 515 20.25 -3.58 -19.86
CA VAL A 515 20.30 -3.09 -18.47
C VAL A 515 19.60 -4.06 -17.54
N ASP A 516 18.46 -4.59 -17.97
CA ASP A 516 17.76 -5.62 -17.19
C ASP A 516 18.54 -6.93 -17.14
N ASP A 517 19.26 -7.31 -18.18
CA ASP A 517 20.12 -8.50 -18.19
C ASP A 517 21.35 -8.32 -17.30
N TYR A 518 21.99 -7.14 -17.29
CA TYR A 518 23.08 -6.85 -16.37
C TYR A 518 22.61 -6.78 -14.91
N LEU A 519 21.45 -6.17 -14.65
CA LEU A 519 20.87 -6.13 -13.31
C LEU A 519 20.38 -7.50 -12.86
N ARG A 520 19.80 -8.31 -13.74
CA ARG A 520 19.46 -9.71 -13.46
C ARG A 520 20.72 -10.52 -13.23
N PHE A 521 21.78 -10.34 -14.01
CA PHE A 521 23.06 -11.00 -13.81
C PHE A 521 23.67 -10.64 -12.46
N ALA A 522 23.78 -9.34 -12.15
CA ALA A 522 24.24 -8.85 -10.86
C ALA A 522 23.37 -9.45 -9.75
N THR A 523 22.07 -9.17 -9.74
CA THR A 523 21.11 -9.61 -8.71
C THR A 523 21.06 -11.13 -8.56
N SER A 524 21.15 -11.90 -9.66
CA SER A 524 21.21 -13.38 -9.64
C SER A 524 22.50 -13.91 -9.05
N MET A 525 23.65 -13.31 -9.39
CA MET A 525 24.94 -13.64 -8.78
C MET A 525 24.95 -13.42 -7.27
N LEU A 526 24.08 -12.55 -6.79
CA LEU A 526 23.94 -12.12 -5.40
C LEU A 526 22.91 -12.95 -4.63
N SER A 527 21.73 -13.20 -5.21
CA SER A 527 20.70 -14.07 -4.62
C SER A 527 21.18 -15.52 -4.50
N LYS A 528 21.91 -16.02 -5.51
CA LYS A 528 22.59 -17.32 -5.42
C LYS A 528 23.64 -17.33 -4.30
N ALA A 529 24.32 -16.22 -4.04
CA ALA A 529 25.28 -16.09 -2.94
C ALA A 529 24.64 -16.11 -1.56
N ALA A 530 23.54 -15.35 -1.39
CA ALA A 530 22.83 -15.21 -0.13
C ALA A 530 22.16 -16.51 0.29
N ALA A 531 21.59 -17.25 -0.67
CA ALA A 531 21.00 -18.56 -0.46
C ALA A 531 22.02 -19.60 0.04
N ILE A 532 23.26 -19.58 -0.48
CA ILE A 532 24.34 -20.50 -0.06
C ILE A 532 24.77 -20.26 1.40
N ARG A 533 24.56 -19.06 1.96
CA ARG A 533 25.08 -18.65 3.28
C ARG A 533 24.01 -18.40 4.35
N ASN A 534 22.73 -18.66 4.07
CA ASN A 534 21.61 -18.34 4.97
C ASN A 534 21.63 -16.89 5.49
N VAL A 535 22.03 -15.94 4.64
CA VAL A 535 22.03 -14.51 4.99
C VAL A 535 20.75 -13.89 4.46
N GLU A 536 19.86 -13.44 5.36
CA GLU A 536 18.67 -12.67 4.98
C GLU A 536 19.08 -11.31 4.39
N LEU A 537 18.93 -11.17 3.07
CA LEU A 537 18.95 -9.85 2.43
C LEU A 537 17.61 -9.16 2.73
N THR A 538 17.67 -7.97 3.33
CA THR A 538 16.44 -7.18 3.47
C THR A 538 16.07 -6.61 2.10
N ALA A 539 14.85 -6.90 1.63
CA ALA A 539 14.37 -6.47 0.31
C ALA A 539 14.47 -4.94 0.06
N SER A 540 14.53 -4.14 1.14
CA SER A 540 14.69 -2.69 1.07
C SER A 540 16.11 -2.23 0.70
N GLU A 541 17.15 -2.96 1.11
CA GLU A 541 18.55 -2.60 0.85
C GLU A 541 18.94 -2.92 -0.60
N GLU A 542 18.44 -4.04 -1.10
CA GLU A 542 18.56 -4.45 -2.50
C GLU A 542 17.79 -3.51 -3.44
N GLY A 543 16.59 -3.08 -3.04
CA GLY A 543 15.73 -2.21 -3.85
C GLY A 543 16.31 -0.80 -4.10
N ASP A 544 16.79 -0.11 -3.06
CA ASP A 544 17.33 1.26 -3.20
C ASP A 544 18.64 1.29 -4.01
N PHE A 545 19.48 0.26 -3.83
CA PHE A 545 20.77 0.13 -4.50
C PHE A 545 20.60 -0.26 -5.98
N SER A 546 19.81 -1.29 -6.27
CA SER A 546 19.54 -1.73 -7.64
C SER A 546 18.78 -0.67 -8.44
N ALA A 547 17.91 0.12 -7.81
CA ALA A 547 17.25 1.24 -8.47
C ALA A 547 18.23 2.36 -8.85
N ALA A 548 19.17 2.70 -7.97
CA ALA A 548 20.18 3.72 -8.27
C ALA A 548 21.18 3.24 -9.34
N LEU A 549 21.60 1.97 -9.26
CA LEU A 549 22.47 1.36 -10.27
C LEU A 549 21.79 1.28 -11.64
N ARG A 550 20.50 0.92 -11.70
CA ARG A 550 19.71 0.91 -12.95
C ARG A 550 19.75 2.26 -13.67
N VAL A 551 19.42 3.34 -12.96
CA VAL A 551 19.41 4.70 -13.53
C VAL A 551 20.80 5.11 -14.04
N GLU A 552 21.86 4.66 -13.40
CA GLU A 552 23.23 4.98 -13.82
C GLU A 552 23.70 4.15 -15.02
N LEU A 553 23.33 2.86 -15.07
CA LEU A 553 23.60 1.98 -16.21
C LEU A 553 22.81 2.38 -17.46
N GLU A 554 21.63 2.97 -17.32
CA GLU A 554 20.85 3.49 -18.46
C GLU A 554 21.49 4.74 -19.10
N ARG A 555 22.34 5.45 -18.35
CA ARG A 555 22.96 6.71 -18.80
C ARG A 555 24.32 6.53 -19.47
N ARG A 556 24.89 5.32 -19.46
CA ARG A 556 26.24 5.03 -19.97
C ARG A 556 26.33 3.66 -20.61
N GLU A 557 27.20 3.53 -21.61
CA GLU A 557 27.64 2.22 -22.09
C GLU A 557 28.57 1.58 -21.05
N TYR A 558 28.34 0.32 -20.75
CA TYR A 558 29.16 -0.49 -19.86
C TYR A 558 29.46 -1.82 -20.55
N LYS A 559 30.60 -2.42 -20.21
CA LYS A 559 30.93 -3.77 -20.68
C LYS A 559 30.35 -4.79 -19.69
N ALA A 560 29.77 -5.87 -20.19
CA ALA A 560 29.21 -6.94 -19.35
C ALA A 560 30.25 -7.58 -18.39
N SER A 561 31.55 -7.39 -18.66
CA SER A 561 32.66 -7.84 -17.82
C SER A 561 33.04 -6.89 -16.66
N GLU A 562 32.44 -5.71 -16.55
CA GLU A 562 32.77 -4.75 -15.49
C GLU A 562 32.20 -5.16 -14.13
N ASN A 563 33.06 -5.18 -13.11
CA ASN A 563 32.70 -5.51 -11.74
C ASN A 563 31.74 -4.43 -11.16
N PRO A 564 30.53 -4.82 -10.68
CA PRO A 564 29.54 -3.89 -10.15
C PRO A 564 30.05 -2.97 -9.02
N ALA A 565 31.03 -3.42 -8.23
CA ALA A 565 31.62 -2.60 -7.18
C ALA A 565 32.45 -1.42 -7.72
N TYR A 566 33.12 -1.58 -8.86
CA TYR A 566 33.87 -0.49 -9.52
C TYR A 566 32.95 0.49 -10.24
N VAL A 567 31.82 0.03 -10.79
CA VAL A 567 30.77 0.91 -11.32
C VAL A 567 30.26 1.85 -10.22
N ILE A 568 30.01 1.31 -9.03
CA ILE A 568 29.58 2.11 -7.87
C ILE A 568 30.67 3.05 -7.37
N LEU A 569 31.93 2.60 -7.33
CA LEU A 569 33.06 3.46 -6.98
C LEU A 569 33.09 4.70 -7.90
N THR A 570 32.96 4.49 -9.21
CA THR A 570 32.89 5.55 -10.22
C THR A 570 31.72 6.52 -9.96
N VAL A 571 30.54 6.01 -9.60
CA VAL A 571 29.38 6.85 -9.27
C VAL A 571 29.65 7.70 -8.01
N ILE A 572 30.25 7.10 -6.97
CA ILE A 572 30.61 7.81 -5.74
C ILE A 572 31.60 8.93 -6.08
N GLU A 573 32.67 8.63 -6.81
CA GLU A 573 33.70 9.59 -7.18
C GLU A 573 33.14 10.76 -7.99
N ARG A 574 32.37 10.47 -9.03
CA ARG A 574 31.71 11.49 -9.87
C ARG A 574 30.84 12.43 -9.02
N ARG A 575 29.96 11.87 -8.19
CA ARG A 575 29.01 12.65 -7.39
C ARG A 575 29.73 13.48 -6.30
N LEU A 576 30.77 12.92 -5.67
CA LEU A 576 31.58 13.67 -4.69
C LEU A 576 32.40 14.80 -5.35
N GLU A 577 32.94 14.57 -6.55
CA GLU A 577 33.69 15.60 -7.28
C GLU A 577 32.77 16.72 -7.81
N ALA A 578 31.55 16.39 -8.24
CA ALA A 578 30.53 17.38 -8.58
C ALA A 578 30.19 18.28 -7.38
N LEU A 579 30.01 17.71 -6.18
CA LEU A 579 29.80 18.48 -4.95
C LEU A 579 31.00 19.37 -4.61
N LYS A 580 32.22 18.84 -4.75
CA LYS A 580 33.47 19.59 -4.51
C LYS A 580 33.58 20.78 -5.47
N THR A 581 33.28 20.57 -6.75
CA THR A 581 33.33 21.59 -7.80
C THR A 581 32.35 22.73 -7.52
N GLU A 582 31.09 22.41 -7.19
CA GLU A 582 30.10 23.44 -6.84
C GLU A 582 30.46 24.18 -5.54
N ALA A 583 31.00 23.49 -4.55
CA ALA A 583 31.49 24.13 -3.33
C ALA A 583 32.64 25.11 -3.63
N MET A 584 33.59 24.73 -4.49
CA MET A 584 34.69 25.60 -4.91
C MET A 584 34.18 26.84 -5.65
N LYS A 585 33.25 26.70 -6.61
CA LYS A 585 32.63 27.85 -7.29
C LYS A 585 32.00 28.85 -6.32
N ILE A 586 31.33 28.36 -5.26
CA ILE A 586 30.75 29.21 -4.23
C ILE A 586 31.83 29.95 -3.44
N ILE A 587 32.92 29.27 -3.08
CA ILE A 587 34.06 29.88 -2.38
C ILE A 587 34.75 30.92 -3.26
N ASP A 588 35.06 30.61 -4.51
CA ASP A 588 35.76 31.52 -5.42
C ASP A 588 34.93 32.78 -5.66
N LYS A 589 33.61 32.64 -5.86
CA LYS A 589 32.70 33.79 -5.94
C LYS A 589 32.68 34.62 -4.66
N ALA A 590 32.63 33.97 -3.50
CA ALA A 590 32.62 34.67 -2.22
C ALA A 590 33.94 35.40 -1.93
N ARG A 591 35.06 34.80 -2.35
CA ARG A 591 36.39 35.40 -2.26
C ARG A 591 36.49 36.65 -3.14
N ALA A 592 36.09 36.55 -4.41
CA ALA A 592 36.08 37.69 -5.33
C ALA A 592 35.23 38.85 -4.79
N LEU A 593 34.01 38.56 -4.28
CA LEU A 593 33.17 39.59 -3.66
C LEU A 593 33.84 40.25 -2.45
N LEU A 594 34.49 39.48 -1.58
CA LEU A 594 35.16 40.04 -0.42
C LEU A 594 36.38 40.89 -0.80
N GLU A 595 37.17 40.44 -1.77
CA GLU A 595 38.32 41.18 -2.33
C GLU A 595 37.86 42.50 -2.97
N THR A 596 36.83 42.48 -3.81
CA THR A 596 36.21 43.70 -4.35
C THR A 596 35.72 44.62 -3.24
N GLY A 597 35.10 44.09 -2.20
CA GLY A 597 34.63 44.88 -1.07
C GLY A 597 35.77 45.56 -0.30
N GLN A 598 36.91 44.89 -0.15
CA GLN A 598 38.13 45.45 0.45
C GLN A 598 38.71 46.56 -0.43
N GLU A 599 38.82 46.35 -1.74
CA GLU A 599 39.29 47.37 -2.68
C GLU A 599 38.42 48.63 -2.66
N LEU A 600 37.09 48.48 -2.65
CA LEU A 600 36.15 49.60 -2.54
C LEU A 600 36.35 50.35 -1.21
N LEU A 601 36.50 49.60 -0.11
CA LEU A 601 36.83 50.17 1.20
C LEU A 601 38.25 50.77 1.26
N GLU A 602 39.14 50.57 0.32
CA GLU A 602 40.44 51.26 0.28
C GLU A 602 40.36 52.54 -0.56
N LYS A 603 39.61 52.49 -1.67
CA LYS A 603 39.43 53.62 -2.61
C LYS A 603 38.55 54.73 -2.04
N THR A 604 37.59 54.42 -1.16
CA THR A 604 36.68 55.41 -0.57
C THR A 604 37.41 56.29 0.47
N LYS A 605 37.77 57.53 0.09
CA LYS A 605 38.66 58.42 0.87
C LYS A 605 38.05 59.25 2.01
N SER A 606 36.73 59.48 2.09
CA SER A 606 36.20 60.42 3.09
C SER A 606 34.84 60.04 3.67
N VAL A 607 34.70 60.37 4.95
CA VAL A 607 33.69 59.92 5.89
C VAL A 607 32.44 60.78 5.75
N LEU A 608 31.30 60.16 5.47
CA LEU A 608 30.00 60.76 5.76
C LEU A 608 29.82 60.78 7.29
N VAL A 609 30.57 61.64 7.99
CA VAL A 609 30.50 61.79 9.46
C VAL A 609 29.07 62.10 9.90
N ASP A 610 28.25 62.61 8.96
CA ASP A 610 26.89 63.07 9.23
C ASP A 610 25.83 62.56 8.22
N TRP A 611 26.00 61.35 7.65
CA TRP A 611 24.97 60.80 6.73
C TRP A 611 23.58 60.73 7.37
N ARG A 612 23.51 60.60 8.71
CA ARG A 612 22.24 60.57 9.45
C ARG A 612 21.54 61.91 9.44
N ALA A 613 22.24 63.02 9.64
CA ALA A 613 21.62 64.35 9.53
C ALA A 613 21.13 64.63 8.11
N LYS A 614 21.83 64.09 7.09
CA LYS A 614 21.42 64.20 5.68
C LYS A 614 20.15 63.41 5.33
N LEU A 615 19.69 62.48 6.18
CA LEU A 615 18.40 61.81 6.00
C LEU A 615 17.20 62.71 6.30
N GLU A 616 17.40 63.85 6.97
CA GLU A 616 16.33 64.82 7.28
C GLU A 616 16.02 65.77 6.11
N LEU A 617 16.86 65.77 5.07
CA LEU A 617 16.66 66.53 3.84
C LEU A 617 15.36 66.10 3.13
N LYS A 618 14.73 67.03 2.42
CA LYS A 618 13.47 66.80 1.69
C LYS A 618 13.59 67.23 0.23
N GLY A 619 12.78 66.62 -0.64
CA GLY A 619 12.63 67.05 -2.03
C GLY A 619 13.93 66.93 -2.84
N THR A 620 14.29 68.00 -3.55
CA THR A 620 15.43 68.06 -4.47
C THR A 620 16.79 67.94 -3.75
N GLU A 621 16.92 68.48 -2.54
CA GLU A 621 18.16 68.40 -1.75
C GLU A 621 18.49 66.96 -1.33
N TYR A 622 17.46 66.17 -1.00
CA TYR A 622 17.64 64.75 -0.69
C TYR A 622 18.05 63.95 -1.93
N GLN A 623 17.48 64.26 -3.10
CA GLN A 623 17.87 63.59 -4.35
C GLN A 623 19.30 63.94 -4.77
N ALA A 624 19.68 65.23 -4.71
CA ALA A 624 21.06 65.65 -4.99
C ALA A 624 22.06 64.95 -4.07
N PHE A 625 21.75 64.82 -2.78
CA PHE A 625 22.56 64.05 -1.84
C PHE A 625 22.69 62.58 -2.25
N LEU A 626 21.59 61.94 -2.67
CA LEU A 626 21.59 60.55 -3.11
C LEU A 626 22.41 60.34 -4.39
N GLU A 627 22.27 61.22 -5.38
CA GLU A 627 23.00 61.17 -6.66
C GLU A 627 24.50 61.45 -6.47
N GLU A 628 24.84 62.38 -5.58
CA GLU A 628 26.23 62.71 -5.26
C GLU A 628 26.93 61.59 -4.47
N THR A 629 26.24 61.07 -3.44
CA THR A 629 26.85 60.23 -2.40
C THR A 629 26.63 58.73 -2.64
N PHE A 630 25.48 58.36 -3.20
CA PHE A 630 25.12 56.97 -3.49
C PHE A 630 24.71 56.81 -4.96
N PRO A 631 25.58 57.17 -5.92
CA PRO A 631 25.30 56.96 -7.33
C PRO A 631 25.05 55.47 -7.62
N ILE A 632 24.04 55.19 -8.44
CA ILE A 632 23.63 53.83 -8.85
C ILE A 632 23.98 53.59 -10.33
N GLU A 633 24.31 54.65 -11.07
CA GLU A 633 24.73 54.62 -12.48
C GLU A 633 26.06 53.87 -12.65
N ASP A 634 26.18 53.08 -13.72
CA ASP A 634 27.23 52.06 -13.86
C ASP A 634 28.68 52.63 -13.86
N ASP A 635 28.88 53.88 -14.28
CA ASP A 635 30.18 54.56 -14.31
C ASP A 635 30.66 55.03 -12.93
N ARG A 636 29.74 55.29 -11.99
CA ARG A 636 30.02 55.76 -10.62
C ARG A 636 29.51 54.84 -9.52
N ARG A 637 28.92 53.70 -9.90
CA ARG A 637 28.30 52.72 -9.00
C ARG A 637 29.23 52.24 -7.88
N ASP A 638 30.50 52.03 -8.21
CA ASP A 638 31.53 51.59 -7.26
C ASP A 638 31.79 52.62 -6.16
N GLU A 639 31.72 53.91 -6.47
CA GLU A 639 31.85 55.00 -5.49
C GLU A 639 30.70 54.92 -4.47
N GLY A 640 29.47 54.81 -4.96
CA GLY A 640 28.28 54.74 -4.13
C GLY A 640 28.19 53.46 -3.29
N LEU A 641 28.58 52.32 -3.87
CA LEU A 641 28.69 51.06 -3.12
C LEU A 641 29.80 51.15 -2.05
N GLY A 642 30.98 51.69 -2.38
CA GLY A 642 32.07 51.89 -1.43
C GLY A 642 31.66 52.77 -0.24
N ASN A 643 30.92 53.86 -0.50
CA ASN A 643 30.35 54.72 0.53
C ASN A 643 29.37 53.94 1.45
N LEU A 644 28.47 53.15 0.87
CA LEU A 644 27.55 52.30 1.65
C LEU A 644 28.31 51.28 2.51
N LEU A 645 29.29 50.58 1.94
CA LEU A 645 30.11 49.59 2.64
C LEU A 645 30.90 50.24 3.79
N ARG A 646 31.39 51.46 3.61
CA ARG A 646 32.08 52.23 4.65
C ARG A 646 31.16 52.56 5.81
N ILE A 647 29.96 53.07 5.55
CA ILE A 647 28.96 53.35 6.61
C ILE A 647 28.66 52.09 7.41
N VAL A 648 28.41 50.98 6.72
CA VAL A 648 28.09 49.70 7.38
C VAL A 648 29.27 49.18 8.20
N THR A 649 30.50 49.40 7.72
CA THR A 649 31.72 49.03 8.45
C THR A 649 31.90 49.87 9.70
N ASN A 650 31.77 51.20 9.60
CA ASN A 650 32.04 52.14 10.68
C ASN A 650 30.94 52.14 11.75
N ASP A 651 29.66 52.21 11.34
CA ASP A 651 28.53 52.40 12.25
C ASP A 651 27.94 51.08 12.76
N PHE A 652 28.11 49.99 12.00
CA PHE A 652 27.43 48.72 12.26
C PHE A 652 28.39 47.51 12.30
N GLY A 653 29.70 47.73 12.35
CA GLY A 653 30.69 46.68 12.54
C GLY A 653 30.66 45.62 11.43
N ARG A 654 30.57 46.06 10.16
CA ARG A 654 30.51 45.23 8.94
C ARG A 654 29.22 44.41 8.79
N ARG A 655 28.20 44.71 9.59
CA ARG A 655 26.88 44.08 9.51
C ARG A 655 25.85 45.04 8.96
N LEU A 656 25.29 44.71 7.80
CA LEU A 656 24.17 45.46 7.26
C LEU A 656 22.94 45.27 8.17
N PRO A 657 22.38 46.34 8.76
CA PRO A 657 21.19 46.22 9.59
C PRO A 657 19.97 45.89 8.73
N VAL A 658 19.09 45.00 9.20
CA VAL A 658 17.88 44.58 8.48
C VAL A 658 16.69 44.62 9.43
N GLY A 659 15.63 45.36 9.09
CA GLY A 659 14.43 45.49 9.93
C GLY A 659 13.41 46.50 9.40
N ARG A 660 12.15 46.40 9.87
CA ARG A 660 11.04 47.30 9.46
C ARG A 660 10.88 48.56 10.30
N LYS A 661 11.53 48.65 11.47
CA LYS A 661 11.47 49.84 12.33
C LYS A 661 12.66 50.72 11.98
N ASP A 662 12.39 51.98 11.65
CA ASP A 662 13.41 52.95 11.25
C ASP A 662 14.19 53.50 12.46
N ARG A 663 14.80 52.61 13.24
CA ARG A 663 15.71 53.00 14.32
C ARG A 663 17.11 53.12 13.74
N GLY A 664 17.55 54.35 13.45
CA GLY A 664 18.93 54.64 13.04
C GLY A 664 19.22 54.40 11.56
N GLY A 665 18.29 54.74 10.65
CA GLY A 665 18.51 54.71 9.20
C GLY A 665 18.49 53.31 8.57
N VAL A 666 17.88 52.32 9.23
CA VAL A 666 17.83 50.93 8.74
C VAL A 666 17.04 50.79 7.44
N SER A 667 15.94 51.55 7.32
CA SER A 667 15.12 51.55 6.10
C SER A 667 15.92 52.11 4.92
N PHE A 668 16.63 53.21 5.16
CA PHE A 668 17.52 53.84 4.18
C PHE A 668 18.61 52.87 3.69
N LEU A 669 19.36 52.25 4.60
CA LEU A 669 20.44 51.32 4.23
C LEU A 669 19.93 50.10 3.47
N THR A 670 18.74 49.61 3.83
CA THR A 670 18.08 48.50 3.11
C THR A 670 17.73 48.93 1.69
N GLN A 671 17.12 50.10 1.53
CA GLN A 671 16.74 50.64 0.21
C GLN A 671 17.95 50.94 -0.67
N ARG A 672 19.03 51.50 -0.09
CA ARG A 672 20.30 51.69 -0.82
C ARG A 672 20.90 50.35 -1.23
N ALA A 673 20.93 49.37 -0.33
CA ALA A 673 21.43 48.04 -0.66
C ALA A 673 20.65 47.38 -1.81
N ASP A 674 19.33 47.59 -1.89
CA ASP A 674 18.51 47.11 -3.01
C ASP A 674 18.93 47.73 -4.35
N GLY A 675 19.33 49.02 -4.37
CA GLY A 675 19.92 49.67 -5.54
C GLY A 675 21.23 49.03 -6.02
N TYR A 676 21.99 48.40 -5.13
CA TYR A 676 23.25 47.71 -5.45
C TYR A 676 23.10 46.18 -5.58
N GLY A 677 21.90 45.67 -5.84
CA GLY A 677 21.65 44.24 -6.06
C GLY A 677 21.22 43.46 -4.81
N GLY A 678 20.85 44.17 -3.75
CA GLY A 678 20.17 43.63 -2.58
C GLY A 678 21.07 43.41 -1.36
N THR A 679 20.43 43.40 -0.19
CA THR A 679 21.08 43.23 1.13
C THR A 679 22.04 42.04 1.22
N LYS A 680 21.72 40.89 0.60
CA LYS A 680 22.59 39.70 0.63
C LYS A 680 23.89 39.90 -0.15
N LEU A 681 23.81 40.56 -1.30
CA LEU A 681 24.97 40.83 -2.15
C LEU A 681 25.87 41.85 -1.46
N VAL A 682 25.31 42.98 -1.02
CA VAL A 682 26.01 44.02 -0.26
C VAL A 682 26.71 43.45 0.98
N GLN A 683 26.02 42.61 1.75
CA GLN A 683 26.63 41.96 2.92
C GLN A 683 27.81 41.04 2.56
N SER A 684 27.82 40.45 1.36
CA SER A 684 28.87 39.52 0.91
C SER A 684 30.19 40.23 0.55
N TYR A 685 30.15 41.53 0.26
CA TYR A 685 31.37 42.36 0.13
C TYR A 685 32.06 42.61 1.47
N LEU A 686 31.34 42.47 2.59
CA LEU A 686 31.87 42.76 3.92
C LEU A 686 32.28 41.50 4.69
N LEU A 687 31.52 40.42 4.53
CA LEU A 687 31.69 39.16 5.26
C LEU A 687 31.30 37.95 4.42
N PRO A 688 31.94 36.78 4.64
CA PRO A 688 31.52 35.53 4.01
C PRO A 688 30.04 35.22 4.25
N SER A 689 29.31 34.96 3.18
CA SER A 689 27.91 34.58 3.25
C SER A 689 27.71 33.21 3.91
N SER A 690 26.49 32.92 4.39
CA SER A 690 26.15 31.58 4.90
C SER A 690 26.45 30.46 3.90
N ASP A 691 26.43 30.78 2.61
CA ASP A 691 26.62 29.83 1.52
C ASP A 691 28.10 29.49 1.40
N ALA A 692 28.98 30.49 1.50
CA ALA A 692 30.43 30.32 1.53
C ALA A 692 30.89 29.52 2.76
N VAL A 693 30.39 29.87 3.95
CA VAL A 693 30.70 29.13 5.19
C VAL A 693 30.25 27.68 5.09
N SER A 694 29.04 27.44 4.54
CA SER A 694 28.53 26.10 4.33
C SER A 694 29.31 25.31 3.27
N ALA A 695 29.79 25.97 2.20
CA ALA A 695 30.63 25.34 1.18
C ALA A 695 32.00 24.95 1.74
N CYS A 696 32.61 25.82 2.54
CA CYS A 696 33.86 25.53 3.25
C CYS A 696 33.71 24.29 4.17
N LEU A 697 32.63 24.24 4.97
CA LEU A 697 32.32 23.06 5.78
C LEU A 697 32.13 21.80 4.93
N THR A 698 31.43 21.89 3.78
CA THR A 698 31.27 20.76 2.86
C THR A 698 32.62 20.25 2.34
N LEU A 699 33.53 21.15 1.93
CA LEU A 699 34.88 20.79 1.47
C LEU A 699 35.68 20.08 2.56
N TYR A 700 35.62 20.60 3.79
CA TYR A 700 36.23 19.93 4.95
C TYR A 700 35.64 18.52 5.17
N LEU A 701 34.31 18.37 5.14
CA LEU A 701 33.66 17.07 5.32
C LEU A 701 34.01 16.08 4.20
N LEU A 702 34.14 16.55 2.95
CA LEU A 702 34.56 15.76 1.80
C LEU A 702 36.01 15.26 1.93
N ALA A 703 36.92 16.10 2.42
CA ALA A 703 38.33 15.77 2.57
C ALA A 703 38.62 14.91 3.82
N SER A 704 38.01 15.24 4.96
CA SER A 704 38.27 14.58 6.25
C SER A 704 37.45 13.32 6.48
N GLY A 705 36.33 13.16 5.78
CA GLY A 705 35.34 12.14 6.10
C GLY A 705 34.61 12.36 7.41
N SER A 706 34.83 13.48 8.12
CA SER A 706 34.26 13.79 9.45
C SER A 706 32.73 13.75 9.49
N ASN A 707 32.17 13.57 10.69
CA ASN A 707 30.74 13.74 10.88
C ASN A 707 30.39 15.24 10.90
N ILE A 708 29.24 15.63 10.34
CA ILE A 708 28.73 17.02 10.37
C ILE A 708 28.84 17.65 11.75
N GLY A 709 28.45 16.92 12.81
CA GLY A 709 28.48 17.44 14.17
C GLY A 709 29.89 17.80 14.64
N VAL A 710 30.90 17.03 14.23
CA VAL A 710 32.32 17.32 14.53
C VAL A 710 32.78 18.52 13.70
N GLY A 711 32.52 18.53 12.39
CA GLY A 711 32.93 19.64 11.52
C GLY A 711 32.32 20.99 11.94
N ARG A 712 31.05 21.01 12.35
CA ARG A 712 30.40 22.27 12.81
C ARG A 712 30.92 22.80 14.14
N THR A 713 31.53 21.94 14.95
CA THR A 713 32.02 22.25 16.29
C THR A 713 33.54 22.32 16.34
N LEU A 714 34.21 22.48 15.19
CA LEU A 714 35.63 22.81 15.18
C LEU A 714 35.86 24.14 15.89
N ASP A 715 36.93 24.19 16.67
CA ASP A 715 37.35 25.39 17.36
C ASP A 715 38.15 26.32 16.43
N ASP A 716 38.33 27.58 16.81
CA ASP A 716 38.96 28.62 15.98
C ASP A 716 40.45 28.39 15.74
N ASP A 717 41.10 27.68 16.66
CA ASP A 717 42.48 27.22 16.58
C ASP A 717 42.60 25.80 15.96
N CYS A 718 41.55 25.29 15.31
CA CYS A 718 41.57 23.91 14.79
C CYS A 718 42.62 23.63 13.72
N LEU A 719 43.27 24.63 13.12
CA LEU A 719 44.31 24.48 12.10
C LEU A 719 45.70 24.50 12.77
N GLU A 720 46.33 23.34 12.86
CA GLU A 720 47.64 23.13 13.48
C GLU A 720 48.70 22.76 12.43
N THR A 721 49.97 23.09 12.71
CA THR A 721 51.10 22.61 11.92
C THR A 721 51.24 21.11 12.05
N SER A 722 51.38 20.40 10.92
CA SER A 722 51.63 18.95 10.92
C SER A 722 53.12 18.65 11.01
N GLU A 723 53.47 17.48 11.56
CA GLU A 723 54.83 16.90 11.45
C GLU A 723 55.12 16.42 10.01
N GLU A 724 54.08 16.13 9.23
CA GLU A 724 54.19 15.83 7.80
C GLU A 724 54.44 17.12 6.99
N PRO A 725 55.52 17.17 6.18
CA PRO A 725 55.79 18.34 5.32
C PRO A 725 54.62 18.64 4.37
N ASN A 726 54.33 19.93 4.17
CA ASN A 726 53.25 20.42 3.29
C ASN A 726 51.84 19.94 3.65
N SER A 727 51.61 19.64 4.93
CA SER A 727 50.32 19.22 5.45
C SER A 727 49.90 20.05 6.66
N THR A 728 48.58 20.24 6.81
CA THR A 728 47.94 20.87 7.96
C THR A 728 47.19 19.81 8.74
N ARG A 729 47.40 19.79 10.07
CA ARG A 729 46.63 18.96 10.99
C ARG A 729 45.38 19.75 11.42
N ILE A 730 44.21 19.13 11.30
CA ILE A 730 42.94 19.73 11.70
C ILE A 730 42.37 18.97 12.88
N THR A 731 42.31 19.59 14.06
CA THR A 731 41.84 18.95 15.31
C THR A 731 40.42 19.42 15.67
N GLY A 732 39.56 18.47 16.05
CA GLY A 732 38.21 18.74 16.56
C GLY A 732 37.81 17.83 17.71
N PHE A 733 36.79 18.23 18.47
CA PHE A 733 36.39 17.50 19.69
C PHE A 733 35.03 16.82 19.54
N LYS A 734 34.96 15.53 19.85
CA LYS A 734 33.70 14.78 19.81
C LYS A 734 33.00 14.84 21.17
N ALA A 735 32.09 15.80 21.36
CA ALA A 735 31.32 15.99 22.60
C ALA A 735 30.64 14.70 23.12
N ARG A 736 30.10 13.87 22.21
CA ARG A 736 29.45 12.58 22.55
C ARG A 736 30.39 11.44 22.95
N ALA A 737 31.69 11.61 22.76
CA ALA A 737 32.71 10.60 23.09
C ALA A 737 33.63 11.12 24.21
N LYS A 738 33.06 11.83 25.19
CA LYS A 738 33.78 12.46 26.31
C LYS A 738 34.93 13.39 25.87
N GLY A 739 34.78 14.06 24.73
CA GLY A 739 35.79 15.01 24.24
C GLY A 739 37.00 14.38 23.55
N LYS A 740 36.95 13.10 23.13
CA LYS A 740 38.05 12.48 22.38
C LYS A 740 38.42 13.36 21.16
N PRO A 741 39.70 13.76 21.02
CA PRO A 741 40.15 14.54 19.86
C PRO A 741 40.09 13.68 18.61
N ILE A 742 39.59 14.27 17.53
CA ILE A 742 39.62 13.74 16.16
C ILE A 742 40.53 14.68 15.38
N HIS A 743 41.62 14.16 14.86
CA HIS A 743 42.54 14.92 14.03
C HIS A 743 42.53 14.37 12.61
N THR A 744 42.65 15.22 11.60
CA THR A 744 42.86 14.80 10.22
C THR A 744 44.03 15.57 9.65
N THR A 745 44.94 14.89 8.95
CA THR A 745 46.04 15.54 8.26
C THR A 745 45.67 15.67 6.80
N LEU A 746 45.67 16.90 6.28
CA LEU A 746 45.33 17.20 4.89
C LEU A 746 46.46 18.01 4.25
N SER A 747 46.73 17.78 2.96
CA SER A 747 47.71 18.60 2.23
C SER A 747 47.30 20.07 2.26
N ASP A 748 48.29 20.96 2.39
CA ASP A 748 48.14 22.41 2.31
C ASP A 748 47.54 22.89 0.99
N SER A 749 47.78 22.12 -0.08
CA SER A 749 47.23 22.37 -1.42
C SER A 749 45.76 21.98 -1.55
N SER A 750 45.18 21.26 -0.57
CA SER A 750 43.81 20.78 -0.66
C SER A 750 42.80 21.93 -0.64
N ALA A 751 41.71 21.78 -1.41
CA ALA A 751 40.64 22.78 -1.44
C ALA A 751 40.07 23.07 -0.05
N ALA A 752 39.95 22.05 0.80
CA ALA A 752 39.49 22.20 2.18
C ALA A 752 40.39 23.13 3.00
N VAL A 753 41.70 22.89 3.03
CA VAL A 753 42.65 23.70 3.82
C VAL A 753 42.71 25.12 3.28
N ARG A 754 42.78 25.32 1.96
CA ARG A 754 42.78 26.66 1.35
C ARG A 754 41.51 27.45 1.69
N SER A 755 40.34 26.82 1.57
CA SER A 755 39.07 27.47 1.91
C SER A 755 38.95 27.76 3.41
N MET A 756 39.46 26.88 4.28
CA MET A 756 39.46 27.12 5.72
C MET A 756 40.40 28.28 6.11
N ARG A 757 41.62 28.33 5.56
CA ARG A 757 42.54 29.45 5.78
C ARG A 757 41.96 30.78 5.32
N TRP A 758 41.33 30.81 4.14
CA TRP A 758 40.61 31.99 3.65
C TRP A 758 39.43 32.36 4.56
N LEU A 759 38.65 31.39 5.02
CA LEU A 759 37.52 31.66 5.89
C LEU A 759 37.97 32.21 7.26
N ASP A 760 39.05 31.67 7.82
CA ASP A 760 39.63 32.16 9.08
C ASP A 760 40.06 33.62 8.93
N SER A 761 40.84 33.95 7.90
CA SER A 761 41.26 35.34 7.66
C SER A 761 40.07 36.29 7.44
N ALA A 762 39.07 35.86 6.68
CA ALA A 762 37.88 36.65 6.36
C ALA A 762 36.95 36.89 7.56
N THR A 763 36.92 35.99 8.55
CA THR A 763 36.00 36.08 9.69
C THR A 763 36.65 36.57 10.99
N ARG A 764 37.98 36.56 11.06
CA ARG A 764 38.75 36.98 12.26
C ARG A 764 38.39 38.39 12.73
N VAL A 765 38.15 39.33 11.81
CA VAL A 765 37.81 40.74 12.11
C VAL A 765 36.46 40.95 12.80
N VAL A 766 35.54 39.97 12.73
CA VAL A 766 34.21 40.05 13.36
C VAL A 766 33.98 39.01 14.44
N ARG A 767 34.98 38.16 14.71
CA ARG A 767 34.90 37.15 15.76
C ARG A 767 34.76 37.85 17.12
N PRO A 768 33.74 37.50 17.94
CA PRO A 768 33.56 38.12 19.23
C PRO A 768 34.69 37.70 20.18
N SER A 769 35.23 38.66 20.94
CA SER A 769 36.30 38.40 21.91
C SER A 769 35.84 37.59 23.14
N LYS A 770 34.54 37.59 23.44
CA LYS A 770 33.92 36.85 24.56
C LYS A 770 32.55 36.30 24.16
N GLY A 771 32.14 35.20 24.78
CA GLY A 771 30.80 34.62 24.64
C GLY A 771 30.79 33.20 24.08
N LYS A 772 29.59 32.62 23.99
CA LYS A 772 29.37 31.19 23.68
C LYS A 772 30.00 30.72 22.36
N TRP A 773 30.17 31.63 21.39
CA TRP A 773 30.63 31.32 20.03
C TRP A 773 32.04 31.85 19.73
N ALA A 774 32.72 32.42 20.73
CA ALA A 774 34.04 33.02 20.55
C ALA A 774 35.07 32.01 20.02
N LYS A 775 34.93 30.73 20.41
CA LYS A 775 35.81 29.64 20.00
C LYS A 775 35.34 28.88 18.75
N THR A 776 34.19 29.18 18.16
CA THR A 776 33.65 28.33 17.06
C THR A 776 34.26 28.71 15.71
N PHE A 777 34.81 27.76 14.94
CA PHE A 777 35.40 28.05 13.61
C PHE A 777 34.37 28.56 12.60
N PHE A 778 33.31 27.78 12.34
CA PHE A 778 32.29 28.09 11.34
C PHE A 778 31.21 29.04 11.86
N ILE A 779 31.53 30.34 11.86
CA ILE A 779 30.60 31.42 12.18
C ILE A 779 29.99 32.05 10.93
N CYS A 780 28.70 32.40 10.98
CA CYS A 780 28.03 33.10 9.89
C CYS A 780 26.96 34.08 10.41
N LEU A 781 26.60 35.06 9.58
CA LEU A 781 25.52 35.99 9.89
C LEU A 781 24.16 35.31 9.73
N ASN A 782 23.41 35.20 10.83
CA ASN A 782 22.05 34.67 10.88
C ASN A 782 21.03 35.80 11.09
N ARG A 783 19.72 35.49 11.03
CA ARG A 783 18.65 36.48 11.31
C ARG A 783 18.81 37.18 12.66
N ASN A 784 19.38 36.49 13.65
CA ASN A 784 19.58 37.00 15.01
C ASN A 784 20.98 37.63 15.21
N GLY A 785 21.79 37.75 14.15
CA GLY A 785 23.18 38.21 14.21
C GLY A 785 24.20 37.10 13.99
N LEU A 786 25.46 37.40 14.27
CA LEU A 786 26.57 36.46 14.13
C LEU A 786 26.42 35.28 15.09
N GLY A 787 26.60 34.06 14.59
CA GLY A 787 26.58 32.86 15.43
C GLY A 787 27.03 31.62 14.66
N GLU A 788 26.98 30.47 15.34
CA GLU A 788 27.33 29.17 14.74
C GLU A 788 26.47 28.87 13.50
N LEU A 789 27.10 28.27 12.48
CA LEU A 789 26.39 27.66 11.36
C LEU A 789 25.52 26.49 11.86
N SER A 790 24.21 26.71 11.98
CA SER A 790 23.27 25.68 12.46
C SER A 790 23.09 24.50 11.48
N ASP A 791 22.68 23.33 11.98
CA ASP A 791 22.45 22.11 11.16
C ASP A 791 21.44 22.39 10.04
N HIS A 792 20.37 23.10 10.40
CA HIS A 792 19.27 23.41 9.49
C HIS A 792 19.74 24.32 8.36
N ILE A 793 20.57 25.34 8.67
CA ILE A 793 21.12 26.24 7.65
C ILE A 793 22.07 25.47 6.74
N HIS A 794 23.03 24.73 7.31
CA HIS A 794 23.97 23.94 6.52
C HIS A 794 23.25 22.92 5.62
N ARG A 795 22.28 22.16 6.16
CA ARG A 795 21.49 21.19 5.38
C ARG A 795 20.74 21.85 4.23
N ARG A 796 20.15 23.03 4.45
CA ARG A 796 19.46 23.77 3.39
C ARG A 796 20.43 24.23 2.31
N ARG A 797 21.56 24.84 2.69
CA ARG A 797 22.57 25.32 1.73
C ARG A 797 23.26 24.19 0.98
N PHE A 798 23.52 23.07 1.65
CA PHE A 798 24.03 21.85 1.01
C PHE A 798 23.07 21.35 -0.08
N LYS A 799 21.76 21.33 0.19
CA LYS A 799 20.76 20.96 -0.82
C LYS A 799 20.75 21.94 -1.98
N GLU A 800 20.69 23.24 -1.71
CA GLU A 800 20.74 24.27 -2.75
C GLU A 800 22.01 24.16 -3.62
N MET A 801 23.16 23.82 -3.02
CA MET A 801 24.41 23.58 -3.74
C MET A 801 24.35 22.30 -4.59
N ALA A 802 23.80 21.20 -4.07
CA ALA A 802 23.61 19.98 -4.86
C ALA A 802 22.66 20.21 -6.05
N GLU A 803 21.56 20.94 -5.86
CA GLU A 803 20.59 21.24 -6.93
C GLU A 803 21.15 22.14 -8.05
N ARG A 804 22.27 22.84 -7.83
CA ARG A 804 22.96 23.62 -8.89
C ARG A 804 23.79 22.75 -9.83
N SER A 805 24.18 21.56 -9.39
CA SER A 805 24.92 20.62 -10.23
C SER A 805 23.95 19.79 -11.07
N PRO A 806 24.06 19.80 -12.41
CA PRO A 806 23.22 18.97 -13.28
C PRO A 806 23.27 17.48 -12.92
N ASP A 807 24.44 17.00 -12.46
CA ASP A 807 24.67 15.60 -12.09
C ASP A 807 23.98 15.18 -10.77
N LEU A 808 23.60 16.16 -9.94
CA LEU A 808 23.11 15.92 -8.58
C LEU A 808 21.68 16.40 -8.35
N GLN A 809 21.13 17.17 -9.30
CA GLN A 809 19.79 17.73 -9.24
C GLN A 809 18.73 16.64 -9.06
N GLY A 810 17.77 16.88 -8.16
CA GLY A 810 16.66 15.95 -7.92
C GLY A 810 17.00 14.67 -7.15
N LEU A 811 18.29 14.42 -6.80
CA LEU A 811 18.70 13.24 -6.02
C LEU A 811 18.36 13.33 -4.52
N GLY A 812 17.92 14.50 -4.04
CA GLY A 812 17.52 14.69 -2.64
C GLY A 812 18.67 14.50 -1.64
N LEU A 813 19.91 14.82 -2.04
CA LEU A 813 21.11 14.61 -1.24
C LEU A 813 21.05 15.32 0.12
N THR A 814 21.68 14.70 1.12
CA THR A 814 21.83 15.29 2.46
C THR A 814 23.28 15.18 2.93
N PRO A 815 23.78 16.12 3.76
CA PRO A 815 25.19 16.08 4.15
C PRO A 815 25.53 14.85 5.03
N ASN A 816 24.53 14.17 5.61
CA ASN A 816 24.74 12.92 6.36
C ASN A 816 25.22 11.76 5.47
N MET A 817 25.06 11.88 4.15
CA MET A 817 25.49 10.90 3.15
C MET A 817 26.98 11.00 2.82
N LEU A 818 27.65 12.12 3.13
CA LEU A 818 29.06 12.33 2.79
C LEU A 818 29.97 11.31 3.48
N ARG A 819 29.89 11.20 4.81
CA ARG A 819 30.72 10.27 5.59
C ARG A 819 30.55 8.81 5.16
N PRO A 820 29.33 8.25 5.03
CA PRO A 820 29.15 6.92 4.45
C PRO A 820 29.77 6.76 3.07
N SER A 821 29.71 7.77 2.21
CA SER A 821 30.28 7.72 0.86
C SER A 821 31.80 7.70 0.85
N ILE A 822 32.44 8.54 1.68
CA ILE A 822 33.90 8.62 1.78
C ILE A 822 34.48 7.34 2.37
N LEU A 823 33.84 6.79 3.40
CA LEU A 823 34.26 5.54 4.01
C LEU A 823 34.03 4.34 3.09
N LEU A 824 32.91 4.33 2.35
CA LEU A 824 32.66 3.29 1.35
C LEU A 824 33.66 3.39 0.20
N ARG A 825 33.90 4.59 -0.36
CA ARG A 825 34.93 4.84 -1.38
C ARG A 825 36.28 4.26 -0.95
N ALA A 826 36.74 4.62 0.24
CA ALA A 826 38.01 4.13 0.78
C ALA A 826 38.08 2.60 0.91
N ALA A 827 36.96 1.94 1.21
CA ALA A 827 36.91 0.48 1.26
C ALA A 827 36.92 -0.15 -0.16
N LEU A 828 36.20 0.44 -1.11
CA LEU A 828 36.14 -0.07 -2.49
C LEU A 828 37.44 0.15 -3.26
N THR A 829 38.16 1.25 -3.00
CA THR A 829 39.50 1.49 -3.57
C THR A 829 40.54 0.46 -3.09
N GLN A 830 40.29 -0.24 -1.97
CA GLN A 830 41.15 -1.30 -1.45
C GLN A 830 40.53 -2.70 -1.59
N ASP A 831 39.73 -2.92 -2.63
CA ASP A 831 39.08 -4.21 -2.94
C ASP A 831 38.28 -4.79 -1.77
N GLY A 832 37.59 -3.92 -1.04
CA GLY A 832 36.76 -4.27 0.12
C GLY A 832 37.51 -4.29 1.46
N ARG A 833 38.83 -4.10 1.49
CA ARG A 833 39.59 -3.99 2.76
C ARG A 833 39.17 -2.73 3.52
N THR A 834 39.00 -2.85 4.84
CA THR A 834 38.44 -1.78 5.68
C THR A 834 39.47 -1.03 6.53
N SER A 835 40.77 -1.29 6.37
CA SER A 835 41.82 -0.62 7.15
C SER A 835 41.87 0.89 6.90
N LEU A 836 41.86 1.32 5.63
CA LEU A 836 41.86 2.74 5.27
C LEU A 836 40.58 3.45 5.72
N SER A 837 39.41 2.84 5.51
CA SER A 837 38.13 3.41 5.97
C SER A 837 38.08 3.53 7.50
N ARG A 838 38.63 2.56 8.24
CA ARG A 838 38.76 2.64 9.71
C ARG A 838 39.68 3.77 10.15
N ALA A 839 40.79 3.98 9.44
CA ALA A 839 41.75 5.05 9.73
C ALA A 839 41.09 6.43 9.53
N ILE A 840 40.46 6.66 8.36
CA ILE A 840 39.73 7.90 8.06
C ILE A 840 38.56 8.10 9.05
N GLY A 841 37.84 7.04 9.38
CA GLY A 841 36.71 7.09 10.29
C GLY A 841 37.10 7.25 11.77
N GLN A 842 38.33 6.90 12.15
CA GLN A 842 38.78 6.75 13.54
C GLN A 842 37.78 5.95 14.39
N HIS A 843 37.32 4.84 13.81
CA HIS A 843 36.26 3.98 14.34
C HIS A 843 36.80 2.66 14.88
N SER A 844 36.09 2.11 15.87
CA SER A 844 36.18 0.68 16.16
C SER A 844 35.61 -0.14 14.99
N ARG A 845 35.97 -1.43 14.93
CA ARG A 845 35.54 -2.35 13.85
C ARG A 845 34.02 -2.33 13.65
N ILE A 846 33.25 -2.41 14.75
CA ILE A 846 31.77 -2.44 14.75
C ILE A 846 31.18 -1.15 14.15
N VAL A 847 31.71 0.01 14.54
CA VAL A 847 31.19 1.29 14.05
C VAL A 847 31.51 1.46 12.56
N ASN A 848 32.66 0.97 12.09
CA ASN A 848 33.04 1.04 10.68
C ASN A 848 32.16 0.14 9.79
N GLN A 849 31.81 -1.06 10.27
CA GLN A 849 30.89 -1.97 9.57
C GLN A 849 29.54 -1.32 9.28
N GLY A 850 29.05 -0.43 10.16
CA GLY A 850 27.83 0.34 9.91
C GLY A 850 27.88 1.25 8.67
N TYR A 851 29.09 1.62 8.19
CA TYR A 851 29.32 2.46 7.02
C TYR A 851 29.76 1.68 5.78
N THR A 852 30.63 0.69 5.96
CA THR A 852 31.26 -0.06 4.86
C THR A 852 30.66 -1.44 4.64
N GLY A 853 29.86 -1.96 5.57
CA GLY A 853 29.19 -3.27 5.47
C GLY A 853 28.01 -3.26 4.50
N LYS A 854 28.19 -2.62 3.35
CA LYS A 854 27.20 -2.41 2.30
C LYS A 854 27.39 -3.37 1.15
N TYR A 855 26.40 -3.35 0.27
CA TYR A 855 26.28 -4.23 -0.88
C TYR A 855 27.57 -4.40 -1.72
N PRO A 856 28.27 -3.33 -2.14
CA PRO A 856 29.47 -3.47 -2.98
C PRO A 856 30.66 -4.11 -2.26
N THR A 857 30.87 -3.80 -0.98
CA THR A 857 31.97 -4.37 -0.18
C THR A 857 31.73 -5.84 0.13
N ARG A 858 30.47 -6.23 0.39
CA ARG A 858 30.09 -7.65 0.58
C ARG A 858 30.32 -8.44 -0.71
N PHE A 859 29.93 -7.89 -1.86
CA PHE A 859 30.20 -8.52 -3.16
C PHE A 859 31.70 -8.80 -3.36
N LEU A 860 32.57 -7.83 -3.10
CA LEU A 860 34.02 -8.02 -3.22
C LEU A 860 34.55 -9.12 -2.30
N HIS A 861 34.12 -9.15 -1.03
CA HIS A 861 34.48 -10.24 -0.12
C HIS A 861 34.00 -11.60 -0.61
N ASP A 862 32.81 -11.68 -1.19
CA ASP A 862 32.25 -12.92 -1.70
C ASP A 862 32.97 -13.42 -2.95
N VAL A 863 33.34 -12.51 -3.86
CA VAL A 863 34.18 -12.83 -5.02
C VAL A 863 35.53 -13.37 -4.56
N THR A 864 36.18 -12.74 -3.57
CA THR A 864 37.44 -13.23 -3.01
C THR A 864 37.30 -14.61 -2.37
N ILE A 865 36.24 -14.84 -1.58
CA ILE A 865 35.99 -16.13 -0.93
C ILE A 865 35.69 -17.21 -1.96
N ARG A 866 34.87 -16.94 -2.98
CA ARG A 866 34.60 -17.91 -4.06
C ARG A 866 35.84 -18.23 -4.85
N HIS A 867 36.63 -17.23 -5.21
CA HIS A 867 37.90 -17.45 -5.90
C HIS A 867 38.83 -18.35 -5.07
N PHE A 868 38.89 -18.14 -3.75
CA PHE A 868 39.62 -19.02 -2.83
C PHE A 868 39.04 -20.44 -2.76
N MET A 869 37.73 -20.58 -2.55
CA MET A 869 37.06 -21.89 -2.49
C MET A 869 37.22 -22.67 -3.80
N HIS A 870 37.09 -21.99 -4.95
CA HIS A 870 37.27 -22.57 -6.27
C HIS A 870 38.71 -23.00 -6.54
N SER A 871 39.67 -22.17 -6.10
CA SER A 871 41.08 -22.53 -6.15
C SER A 871 41.36 -23.75 -5.28
N MET A 872 40.82 -23.79 -4.06
CA MET A 872 41.01 -24.90 -3.14
C MET A 872 40.32 -26.20 -3.62
N GLU A 873 39.09 -26.12 -4.13
CA GLU A 873 38.38 -27.24 -4.76
C GLU A 873 39.23 -27.83 -5.88
N THR A 874 39.75 -26.99 -6.78
CA THR A 874 40.66 -27.41 -7.86
C THR A 874 41.91 -28.10 -7.31
N VAL A 875 42.50 -27.62 -6.21
CA VAL A 875 43.64 -28.28 -5.55
C VAL A 875 43.27 -29.64 -4.96
N VAL A 876 42.12 -29.76 -4.28
CA VAL A 876 41.69 -31.01 -3.63
C VAL A 876 41.34 -32.08 -4.66
N VAL A 877 40.63 -31.70 -5.72
CA VAL A 877 39.94 -32.67 -6.59
C VAL A 877 40.75 -33.06 -7.82
N ARG A 878 41.83 -32.35 -8.17
CA ARG A 878 42.66 -32.59 -9.37
C ARG A 878 43.22 -34.01 -9.52
N ASN A 879 43.31 -34.78 -8.44
CA ASN A 879 43.87 -36.13 -8.41
C ASN A 879 42.80 -37.24 -8.45
N VAL A 880 41.53 -36.87 -8.58
CA VAL A 880 40.42 -37.82 -8.73
C VAL A 880 40.20 -38.07 -10.22
N GLU A 881 40.23 -39.35 -10.64
CA GLU A 881 39.97 -39.74 -12.02
C GLU A 881 38.54 -39.34 -12.44
N GLU A 882 38.37 -38.91 -13.70
CA GLU A 882 37.08 -38.51 -14.30
C GLU A 882 36.32 -37.38 -13.57
N ILE A 883 36.99 -36.67 -12.65
CA ILE A 883 36.36 -35.64 -11.83
C ILE A 883 35.82 -34.46 -12.63
N HIS A 884 36.38 -34.19 -13.81
CA HIS A 884 35.89 -33.15 -14.70
C HIS A 884 34.49 -33.48 -15.23
N GLU A 885 34.18 -34.77 -15.45
CA GLU A 885 32.83 -35.23 -15.82
C GLU A 885 31.86 -35.06 -14.65
N ALA A 886 32.28 -35.41 -13.43
CA ALA A 886 31.47 -35.25 -12.21
C ALA A 886 31.22 -33.77 -11.86
N LEU A 887 32.17 -32.88 -12.19
CA LEU A 887 32.05 -31.42 -12.02
C LEU A 887 31.37 -30.74 -13.21
N GLY A 888 31.03 -31.49 -14.28
CA GLY A 888 30.39 -30.97 -15.48
C GLY A 888 31.21 -29.92 -16.22
N VAL A 889 32.55 -30.03 -16.20
CA VAL A 889 33.48 -29.13 -16.90
C VAL A 889 34.30 -29.89 -17.93
N SER A 890 34.67 -29.21 -19.02
CA SER A 890 35.57 -29.80 -20.01
C SER A 890 36.95 -30.03 -19.42
N VAL A 891 37.70 -30.96 -20.03
CA VAL A 891 39.08 -31.26 -19.64
C VAL A 891 39.95 -30.00 -19.79
N GLU A 892 39.78 -29.26 -20.88
CA GLU A 892 40.54 -28.05 -21.18
C GLU A 892 40.28 -26.93 -20.15
N ASP A 893 39.03 -26.73 -19.76
CA ASP A 893 38.67 -25.73 -18.74
C ASP A 893 39.21 -26.12 -17.35
N PHE A 894 39.22 -27.43 -17.05
CA PHE A 894 39.78 -27.94 -15.80
C PHE A 894 41.31 -27.82 -15.76
N GLU A 895 41.99 -28.09 -16.87
CA GLU A 895 43.43 -27.87 -17.01
C GLU A 895 43.81 -26.39 -16.88
N ALA A 896 43.05 -25.49 -17.50
CA ALA A 896 43.24 -24.04 -17.35
C ALA A 896 43.03 -23.57 -15.90
N ARG A 897 42.08 -24.16 -15.17
CA ARG A 897 41.89 -23.92 -13.72
C ARG A 897 43.10 -24.37 -12.93
N ILE A 898 43.62 -25.58 -13.19
CA ILE A 898 44.81 -26.10 -12.54
C ILE A 898 46.01 -25.17 -12.80
N GLU A 899 46.20 -24.72 -14.04
CA GLU A 899 47.26 -23.79 -14.42
C GLU A 899 47.14 -22.44 -13.69
N GLY A 900 45.93 -21.86 -13.65
CA GLY A 900 45.67 -20.61 -12.93
C GLY A 900 45.93 -20.73 -11.43
N VAL A 901 45.55 -21.85 -10.81
CA VAL A 901 45.82 -22.13 -9.39
C VAL A 901 47.32 -22.35 -9.15
N MET A 902 48.02 -23.06 -10.05
CA MET A 902 49.47 -23.26 -9.98
C MET A 902 50.25 -21.94 -10.11
N ALA A 903 49.77 -20.98 -10.90
CA ALA A 903 50.36 -19.64 -11.05
C ALA A 903 50.19 -18.76 -9.80
N THR A 904 49.13 -18.97 -8.99
CA THR A 904 48.84 -18.17 -7.78
C THR A 904 49.70 -18.52 -6.55
N GLY A 905 50.54 -19.55 -6.62
CA GLY A 905 51.58 -19.78 -5.62
C GLY A 905 51.09 -20.33 -4.27
N LEU A 906 50.12 -21.25 -4.26
CA LEU A 906 49.78 -22.05 -3.08
C LEU A 906 50.84 -23.14 -2.76
N GLY A 907 52.14 -22.78 -2.80
CA GLY A 907 53.14 -23.29 -1.85
C GLY A 907 54.24 -24.27 -2.29
N VAL A 908 54.28 -24.85 -3.50
CA VAL A 908 55.38 -25.76 -3.91
C VAL A 908 55.52 -25.87 -5.44
N LEU A 909 56.73 -25.72 -5.99
CA LEU A 909 57.03 -25.86 -7.44
C LEU A 909 57.80 -27.16 -7.71
N CYS A 910 57.74 -27.69 -8.95
CA CYS A 910 58.57 -28.80 -9.40
C CYS A 910 59.58 -28.27 -10.44
N ARG A 911 60.89 -28.48 -10.24
CA ARG A 911 62.00 -28.04 -11.11
C ARG A 911 61.90 -28.68 -12.50
N ASP A 912 61.62 -29.97 -12.55
CA ASP A 912 61.27 -30.70 -13.77
C ASP A 912 60.09 -31.62 -13.44
N ARG A 913 58.95 -31.42 -14.13
CA ARG A 913 57.75 -32.23 -13.92
C ARG A 913 57.94 -33.67 -14.43
N GLN A 914 58.91 -33.95 -15.29
CA GLN A 914 59.18 -35.29 -15.81
C GLN A 914 60.41 -35.96 -15.19
N GLY A 915 61.11 -35.26 -14.29
CA GLY A 915 62.39 -35.71 -13.73
C GLY A 915 62.29 -36.45 -12.40
N ARG A 916 61.10 -36.97 -12.02
CA ARG A 916 60.93 -37.69 -10.75
C ARG A 916 61.62 -39.07 -10.83
N PRO A 917 62.51 -39.43 -9.89
CA PRO A 917 63.12 -40.76 -9.87
C PRO A 917 62.06 -41.86 -9.83
N GLY A 918 62.12 -42.80 -10.78
CA GLY A 918 61.13 -43.88 -10.93
C GLY A 918 59.90 -43.54 -11.78
N SER A 919 59.80 -42.33 -12.35
CA SER A 919 58.77 -41.95 -13.32
C SER A 919 59.32 -41.06 -14.44
N GLU A 920 60.59 -41.26 -14.78
CA GLU A 920 61.35 -40.45 -15.75
C GLU A 920 60.66 -40.43 -17.12
N GLY A 921 60.45 -39.23 -17.67
CA GLY A 921 59.79 -39.03 -18.97
C GLY A 921 58.27 -38.94 -18.93
N THR A 922 57.63 -39.07 -17.75
CA THR A 922 56.17 -38.87 -17.58
C THR A 922 55.87 -37.74 -16.59
N PRO A 923 54.85 -36.89 -16.83
CA PRO A 923 54.52 -35.79 -15.91
C PRO A 923 54.15 -36.33 -14.52
N CYS A 924 54.84 -35.85 -13.48
CA CYS A 924 54.63 -36.24 -12.09
C CYS A 924 53.22 -35.88 -11.62
N LYS A 925 52.43 -36.90 -11.24
CA LYS A 925 51.03 -36.77 -10.80
C LYS A 925 50.83 -36.85 -9.28
N SER A 926 51.87 -37.19 -8.53
CA SER A 926 51.73 -37.45 -7.09
C SER A 926 51.89 -36.18 -6.21
N LEU A 927 51.17 -36.16 -5.08
CA LEU A 927 51.14 -35.07 -4.07
C LEU A 927 52.15 -35.29 -2.92
N ASP A 928 52.77 -36.46 -2.85
CA ASP A 928 53.77 -36.86 -1.84
C ASP A 928 55.18 -36.30 -2.10
N CYS A 929 55.34 -35.36 -3.04
CA CYS A 929 56.64 -34.80 -3.42
C CYS A 929 57.41 -34.16 -2.25
N TRP A 930 56.75 -33.90 -1.12
CA TRP A 930 57.35 -33.44 0.14
C TRP A 930 58.25 -34.49 0.82
N ASN A 931 58.21 -35.75 0.37
CA ASN A 931 59.01 -36.87 0.86
C ASN A 931 60.21 -37.14 -0.07
N ASP A 932 61.28 -36.34 0.07
CA ASP A 932 62.58 -36.48 -0.62
C ASP A 932 62.58 -36.45 -2.17
N CYS A 933 61.61 -35.78 -2.81
CA CYS A 933 61.63 -35.62 -4.27
C CYS A 933 62.68 -34.56 -4.68
N PRO A 934 63.73 -34.90 -5.45
CA PRO A 934 64.77 -33.94 -5.84
C PRO A 934 64.28 -32.88 -6.84
N GLN A 935 63.07 -33.08 -7.41
CA GLN A 935 62.42 -32.11 -8.28
C GLN A 935 61.55 -31.11 -7.52
N LEU A 936 61.25 -31.31 -6.23
CA LEU A 936 60.45 -30.34 -5.47
C LEU A 936 61.29 -29.11 -5.10
N PHE A 937 60.83 -27.91 -5.44
CA PHE A 937 61.44 -26.65 -5.04
C PHE A 937 60.41 -25.74 -4.36
N ILE A 938 60.65 -25.42 -3.09
CA ILE A 938 60.01 -24.31 -2.39
C ILE A 938 60.86 -23.07 -2.68
N VAL A 939 60.26 -22.00 -3.21
CA VAL A 939 60.99 -20.74 -3.46
C VAL A 939 61.22 -20.01 -2.13
N ALA A 940 62.14 -20.53 -1.30
CA ALA A 940 62.73 -19.80 -0.20
C ALA A 940 63.90 -18.98 -0.75
N ARG A 941 63.64 -17.79 -1.29
CA ARG A 941 64.72 -16.89 -1.71
C ARG A 941 65.46 -16.43 -0.46
N GLU A 942 66.78 -16.50 -0.49
CA GLU A 942 67.64 -16.11 0.65
C GLU A 942 67.36 -14.67 1.10
N LYS A 943 67.07 -13.76 0.16
CA LYS A 943 66.67 -12.37 0.44
C LYS A 943 65.35 -12.25 1.20
N ASP A 944 64.35 -13.06 0.83
CA ASP A 944 63.02 -13.01 1.45
C ASP A 944 63.08 -13.61 2.87
N MET A 945 63.87 -14.67 3.06
CA MET A 945 64.14 -15.25 4.38
C MET A 945 64.99 -14.32 5.25
N ALA A 946 65.90 -13.54 4.67
CA ALA A 946 66.65 -12.53 5.40
C ALA A 946 65.74 -11.42 5.94
N ILE A 947 64.78 -10.95 5.13
CA ILE A 947 63.76 -9.98 5.56
C ILE A 947 62.89 -10.56 6.68
N LEU A 948 62.51 -11.84 6.57
CA LEU A 948 61.73 -12.53 7.59
C LEU A 948 62.48 -12.65 8.93
N GLN A 949 63.79 -12.92 8.90
CA GLN A 949 64.65 -12.95 10.09
C GLN A 949 64.81 -11.55 10.73
N ILE A 950 64.99 -10.50 9.90
CA ILE A 950 65.02 -9.11 10.38
C ILE A 950 63.69 -8.73 11.04
N TRP A 951 62.57 -9.19 10.47
CA TRP A 951 61.24 -8.97 11.01
C TRP A 951 61.02 -9.69 12.35
N GLN A 952 61.48 -10.94 12.45
CA GLN A 952 61.48 -11.70 13.71
C GLN A 952 62.24 -10.96 14.81
N ALA A 953 63.45 -10.47 14.49
CA ALA A 953 64.27 -9.71 15.42
C ALA A 953 63.59 -8.40 15.85
N SER A 954 62.92 -7.72 14.92
CA SER A 954 62.17 -6.49 15.20
C SER A 954 60.99 -6.75 16.15
N LEU A 955 60.23 -7.83 15.92
CA LEU A 955 59.11 -8.23 16.78
C LEU A 955 59.57 -8.55 18.20
N ARG A 956 60.65 -9.33 18.34
CA ARG A 956 61.20 -9.70 19.66
C ARG A 956 61.78 -8.50 20.41
N ALA A 957 62.37 -7.53 19.71
CA ALA A 957 62.93 -6.33 20.34
C ALA A 957 61.86 -5.43 20.97
N VAL A 958 60.65 -5.38 20.41
CA VAL A 958 59.56 -4.50 20.86
C VAL A 958 58.50 -5.22 21.70
N GLU A 959 58.60 -6.54 21.85
CA GLU A 959 57.66 -7.41 22.56
C GLU A 959 57.34 -6.89 23.97
N GLY A 960 58.36 -6.57 24.77
CA GLY A 960 58.18 -6.10 26.15
C GLY A 960 57.43 -4.76 26.25
N GLU A 961 57.74 -3.80 25.37
CA GLU A 961 57.07 -2.50 25.34
C GLU A 961 55.61 -2.65 24.88
N TRP A 962 55.36 -3.47 23.86
CA TRP A 962 54.03 -3.66 23.31
C TRP A 962 53.13 -4.51 24.21
N MET A 963 53.65 -5.53 24.89
CA MET A 963 52.88 -6.26 25.91
C MET A 963 52.50 -5.36 27.08
N ARG A 964 53.37 -4.41 27.46
CA ARG A 964 53.09 -3.47 28.54
C ARG A 964 52.08 -2.39 28.12
N ASP A 965 52.31 -1.76 26.97
CA ASP A 965 51.60 -0.53 26.59
C ASP A 965 50.35 -0.79 25.72
N ARG A 966 50.30 -1.93 24.99
CA ARG A 966 49.19 -2.34 24.10
C ARG A 966 49.01 -3.87 24.03
N PRO A 967 48.76 -4.55 25.17
CA PRO A 967 48.71 -6.01 25.25
C PRO A 967 47.71 -6.66 24.29
N GLU A 968 46.58 -6.00 24.03
CA GLU A 968 45.54 -6.51 23.13
C GLU A 968 46.03 -6.59 21.68
N ARG A 969 46.75 -5.57 21.21
CA ARG A 969 47.25 -5.52 19.83
C ARG A 969 48.46 -6.44 19.65
N TRP A 970 49.27 -6.59 20.71
CA TRP A 970 50.32 -7.61 20.74
C TRP A 970 49.73 -9.02 20.57
N GLY A 971 48.77 -9.39 21.42
CA GLY A 971 48.17 -10.73 21.40
C GLY A 971 47.38 -11.05 20.12
N GLU A 972 46.61 -10.10 19.59
CA GLU A 972 45.75 -10.34 18.43
C GLU A 972 46.46 -10.26 17.08
N VAL A 973 47.51 -9.45 16.97
CA VAL A 973 48.13 -9.13 15.67
C VAL A 973 49.57 -9.62 15.61
N TRP A 974 50.41 -9.22 16.57
CA TRP A 974 51.86 -9.39 16.45
C TRP A 974 52.35 -10.76 16.92
N LEU A 975 51.77 -11.30 17.98
CA LEU A 975 52.09 -12.63 18.49
C LEU A 975 51.81 -13.74 17.46
N PRO A 976 50.68 -13.77 16.73
CA PRO A 976 50.48 -14.72 15.64
C PRO A 976 51.55 -14.65 14.55
N TRP A 977 52.01 -13.44 14.20
CA TRP A 977 53.10 -13.26 13.23
C TRP A 977 54.43 -13.78 13.77
N LEU A 978 54.75 -13.53 15.04
CA LEU A 978 55.97 -14.07 15.66
C LEU A 978 55.93 -15.61 15.69
N CYS A 979 54.80 -16.20 16.10
CA CYS A 979 54.61 -17.66 16.09
C CYS A 979 54.72 -18.26 14.67
N PHE A 980 54.17 -17.58 13.67
CA PHE A 980 54.30 -18.00 12.27
C PHE A 980 55.76 -17.99 11.82
N VAL A 981 56.49 -16.91 12.11
CA VAL A 981 57.90 -16.79 11.72
C VAL A 981 58.77 -17.80 12.47
N ASP A 982 58.49 -18.09 13.74
CA ASP A 982 59.17 -19.15 14.52
C ASP A 982 58.91 -20.54 13.92
N ALA A 983 57.68 -20.83 13.47
CA ALA A 983 57.35 -22.07 12.80
C ALA A 983 58.07 -22.20 11.45
N VAL A 984 58.18 -21.10 10.69
CA VAL A 984 58.95 -21.04 9.45
C VAL A 984 60.43 -21.27 9.73
N GLU A 985 61.01 -20.63 10.75
CA GLU A 985 62.40 -20.86 11.18
C GLU A 985 62.66 -22.33 11.48
N LEU A 986 61.81 -22.96 12.28
CA LEU A 986 61.95 -24.37 12.66
C LEU A 986 61.98 -25.26 11.41
N LYS A 987 61.07 -25.04 10.47
CA LYS A 987 60.97 -25.82 9.22
C LYS A 987 62.11 -25.54 8.26
N MET A 988 62.57 -24.30 8.16
CA MET A 988 63.72 -23.92 7.34
C MET A 988 65.03 -24.48 7.88
N ARG A 989 65.22 -24.50 9.21
CA ARG A 989 66.41 -25.10 9.82
C ARG A 989 66.44 -26.63 9.67
N GLN A 990 65.29 -27.29 9.69
CA GLN A 990 65.18 -28.74 9.54
C GLN A 990 65.42 -29.19 8.10
N ASN A 991 64.77 -28.54 7.12
CA ASN A 991 64.69 -29.06 5.75
C ASN A 991 65.44 -28.21 4.71
N PHE A 992 65.84 -26.96 5.03
CA PHE A 992 66.45 -25.99 4.11
C PHE A 992 67.57 -25.16 4.77
N SER A 993 68.44 -25.84 5.53
CA SER A 993 69.42 -25.20 6.42
C SER A 993 70.46 -24.34 5.71
N SER A 994 70.80 -24.65 4.45
CA SER A 994 71.74 -23.87 3.63
C SER A 994 71.17 -22.49 3.27
N VAL A 995 69.92 -22.44 2.80
CA VAL A 995 69.18 -21.20 2.49
C VAL A 995 68.97 -20.38 3.75
N TRP A 996 68.62 -21.02 4.87
CA TRP A 996 68.46 -20.34 6.15
C TRP A 996 69.77 -19.67 6.60
N ARG A 997 70.91 -20.35 6.46
CA ARG A 997 72.25 -19.81 6.78
C ARG A 997 72.65 -18.65 5.87
N ALA A 998 72.41 -18.76 4.56
CA ALA A 998 72.70 -17.69 3.61
C ALA A 998 71.82 -16.45 3.88
N ALA A 999 70.54 -16.66 4.19
CA ALA A 999 69.63 -15.62 4.65
C ALA A 999 70.09 -14.97 5.96
N THR A 1000 70.62 -15.76 6.92
CA THR A 1000 71.19 -15.24 8.17
C THR A 1000 72.42 -14.38 7.93
N ALA A 1001 73.30 -14.75 7.00
CA ALA A 1001 74.43 -13.91 6.63
C ALA A 1001 73.98 -12.56 6.06
N MET A 1002 72.96 -12.56 5.18
CA MET A 1002 72.38 -11.34 4.64
C MET A 1002 71.68 -10.48 5.70
N ALA A 1003 70.85 -11.10 6.55
CA ALA A 1003 70.14 -10.42 7.62
C ALA A 1003 71.13 -9.75 8.60
N THR A 1004 72.19 -10.48 8.98
CA THR A 1004 73.25 -9.96 9.86
C THR A 1004 73.97 -8.79 9.20
N SER A 1005 74.33 -8.91 7.91
CA SER A 1005 74.97 -7.82 7.17
C SER A 1005 74.11 -6.55 7.08
N VAL A 1006 72.79 -6.71 6.89
CA VAL A 1006 71.84 -5.57 6.87
C VAL A 1006 71.70 -4.97 8.26
N MET A 1007 71.55 -5.80 9.30
CA MET A 1007 71.40 -5.35 10.69
C MET A 1007 72.66 -4.71 11.27
N SER A 1008 73.85 -5.06 10.76
CA SER A 1008 75.12 -4.46 11.17
C SER A 1008 75.41 -3.09 10.53
N ASN A 1009 74.59 -2.64 9.58
CA ASN A 1009 74.76 -1.32 8.97
C ASN A 1009 74.46 -0.22 10.01
N PRO A 1010 75.35 0.78 10.24
CA PRO A 1010 75.13 1.83 11.23
C PRO A 1010 73.86 2.66 11.02
N ASN A 1011 73.37 2.73 9.78
CA ASN A 1011 72.14 3.44 9.41
C ASN A 1011 70.89 2.55 9.49
N PHE A 1012 71.05 1.25 9.77
CA PHE A 1012 69.92 0.36 9.90
C PHE A 1012 69.25 0.57 11.27
N GLN A 1013 67.98 0.93 11.23
CA GLN A 1013 67.11 0.92 12.40
C GLN A 1013 66.14 -0.24 12.27
N LEU A 1014 66.01 -1.02 13.34
CA LEU A 1014 64.97 -2.05 13.44
C LEU A 1014 63.61 -1.41 13.19
N MET A 1015 62.75 -2.11 12.44
CA MET A 1015 61.40 -1.63 12.16
C MET A 1015 60.64 -1.48 13.48
N ARG A 1016 60.40 -0.23 13.89
CA ARG A 1016 59.50 0.06 15.02
C ARG A 1016 58.07 -0.01 14.52
N LEU A 1017 57.30 -0.94 15.08
CA LEU A 1017 55.88 -1.11 14.82
C LEU A 1017 55.14 0.11 15.38
N PHE A 1018 54.15 0.67 14.65
CA PHE A 1018 53.31 1.81 15.09
C PHE A 1018 51.87 1.39 15.47
#